data_AF-A0A842TLR4-F1
#
_entry.id   AF-A0A842TLR4-F1
#
_cell.length_a   1.000
_cell.length_b   1.000
_cell.length_c   1.000
_cell.angle_alpha   90.00
_cell.angle_beta   90.00
_cell.angle_gamma   90.00
#
_symmetry.space_group_name_H-M   'P 1'
#
loop_
_entity.id
_entity.type
_entity.pdbx_description
1 polymer ?
#
loop_
_entity_poly.entity_id
_entity_poly.type
_entity_poly.pdbx_seq_one_letter_code
_entity_poly.pdbx_strand_id
1 'polypeptide(L)'
;MQNSKIKKNPWESYQSNIFLMLIMYGTVFLSNFILDLFASRFGGPSYVGTVNLTRKWAVILATVLELGIVSTLPKFIAEKRKGNYYQISFFILILESVCVLIMGILTFLFFSNFLLIYIQFGLIAASSVILHGLFYSISRGMINIRNLFLIQIGFSGSRLISFIIFTLFDIQLFYNILISFSLIPILSILILFPIIKVHNKSDSKSNSLSKKLGFYDFFKFNLPIYISSIVAIISVELDAIIMGFFFKSTEIGLYLVAISLVGILNIVSNSVNVILLPKIAKFSHNKSKVISYIGQSVKFFLLIYIPILFVFFFYPKIVVNLLYGSGYSEVTFLTIRVLIISAFFNQISAILIESMIALDRPRYKLIGYITLMFLKLSLFFIFIPFFDIVGISWSVFSSQILQFIIIFILFKKSLRKRYNNDKFQINPRENKFWVIITIFCAIYFGLGLLINDILIQIFYIMVGLVIIFLTYSYTGYLHFISINLRFFKVKKTKKKRNIILSLRIRKIMFKTAKKSSIILDDGCGTSKITFNLARIHNIVGIEPNLNNLMEIKNKPNNKTAYFLQSVGEALPFKNNRFDFVVSQMVLEHCHSTIKYLQESFRILKNSNFLYISVPNWLFPLEPHSKIPLITYLPIRHYLSKNFLVNNFFSYSKICRILRSCNYSVKDINLFILKHNLINANRILLKFIAKNYKLIVKLYPILKYVFPSWAFLVKKSLK
;
A
#
# COMPACT_ATOMS: atom_id res chain seq x y z
N MET A 1 37.78 3.41 -7.79
CA MET A 1 36.68 3.42 -8.79
C MET A 1 35.36 3.78 -8.12
N GLN A 2 34.65 4.76 -8.67
CA GLN A 2 33.41 5.33 -8.13
C GLN A 2 32.31 4.27 -7.99
N ASN A 3 31.72 4.19 -6.79
CA ASN A 3 30.51 3.42 -6.50
C ASN A 3 29.36 3.87 -7.42
N SER A 4 29.15 3.15 -8.51
CA SER A 4 27.94 3.22 -9.32
C SER A 4 26.77 2.65 -8.50
N LYS A 5 26.24 3.48 -7.59
CA LYS A 5 24.86 3.33 -7.14
C LYS A 5 24.02 3.29 -8.41
N ILE A 6 23.51 2.11 -8.78
CA ILE A 6 22.48 1.94 -9.80
C ILE A 6 21.39 2.97 -9.46
N LYS A 7 21.38 4.09 -10.19
CA LYS A 7 20.37 5.14 -10.05
C LYS A 7 19.09 4.47 -10.50
N LYS A 8 18.23 4.09 -9.55
CA LYS A 8 16.88 3.60 -9.86
C LYS A 8 16.27 4.56 -10.86
N ASN A 9 15.75 4.00 -11.96
CA ASN A 9 15.13 4.81 -13.00
C ASN A 9 14.00 5.62 -12.33
N PRO A 10 13.99 6.97 -12.43
CA PRO A 10 12.98 7.80 -11.76
C PRO A 10 11.55 7.42 -12.14
N TRP A 11 11.36 6.77 -13.29
CA TRP A 11 10.10 6.24 -13.79
C TRP A 11 9.62 5.00 -13.03
N GLU A 12 10.51 4.03 -12.78
CA GLU A 12 10.19 2.83 -11.99
C GLU A 12 9.72 3.21 -10.58
N SER A 13 10.35 4.21 -9.97
CA SER A 13 9.94 4.69 -8.65
C SER A 13 8.57 5.38 -8.68
N TYR A 14 8.21 6.04 -9.78
CA TYR A 14 6.91 6.71 -9.90
C TYR A 14 5.77 5.70 -10.00
N GLN A 15 5.91 4.74 -10.92
CA GLN A 15 4.91 3.69 -11.11
C GLN A 15 4.76 2.81 -9.86
N SER A 16 5.88 2.47 -9.21
CA SER A 16 5.87 1.71 -7.95
C SER A 16 4.96 2.31 -6.90
N ASN A 17 5.06 3.64 -6.76
CA ASN A 17 4.27 4.35 -5.78
C ASN A 17 2.80 4.31 -6.18
N ILE A 18 2.46 4.46 -7.47
CA ILE A 18 1.07 4.41 -7.97
C ILE A 18 0.46 3.06 -7.62
N PHE A 19 1.17 1.96 -7.86
CA PHE A 19 0.68 0.63 -7.51
C PHE A 19 0.44 0.44 -6.01
N LEU A 20 1.34 0.95 -5.16
CA LEU A 20 1.13 0.93 -3.71
C LEU A 20 -0.09 1.76 -3.30
N MET A 21 -0.30 2.92 -3.95
CA MET A 21 -1.51 3.71 -3.73
C MET A 21 -2.77 3.00 -4.26
N LEU A 22 -2.67 2.23 -5.34
CA LEU A 22 -3.77 1.44 -5.88
C LEU A 22 -4.20 0.36 -4.88
N ILE A 23 -3.25 -0.39 -4.30
CA ILE A 23 -3.55 -1.33 -3.21
C ILE A 23 -4.18 -0.60 -2.02
N MET A 24 -3.62 0.56 -1.65
CA MET A 24 -4.11 1.36 -0.54
C MET A 24 -5.57 1.78 -0.75
N TYR A 25 -5.89 2.43 -1.87
CA TYR A 25 -7.27 2.83 -2.19
C TYR A 25 -8.18 1.63 -2.44
N GLY A 26 -7.64 0.51 -2.91
CA GLY A 26 -8.34 -0.76 -3.02
C GLY A 26 -8.84 -1.26 -1.67
N THR A 27 -8.03 -1.19 -0.61
CA THR A 27 -8.48 -1.58 0.75
C THR A 27 -9.59 -0.68 1.30
N VAL A 28 -9.57 0.61 0.96
CA VAL A 28 -10.61 1.58 1.35
C VAL A 28 -11.91 1.29 0.65
N PHE A 29 -11.83 1.09 -0.66
CA PHE A 29 -12.99 0.75 -1.45
C PHE A 29 -13.57 -0.58 -0.99
N LEU A 30 -12.74 -1.61 -0.83
CA LEU A 30 -13.20 -2.94 -0.41
C LEU A 30 -13.91 -2.88 0.95
N SER A 31 -13.39 -2.10 1.90
CA SER A 31 -14.05 -1.96 3.21
C SER A 31 -15.35 -1.15 3.15
N ASN A 32 -15.50 -0.18 2.23
CA ASN A 32 -16.80 0.47 1.98
C ASN A 32 -17.76 -0.52 1.32
N PHE A 33 -17.26 -1.21 0.30
CA PHE A 33 -18.00 -2.11 -0.55
C PHE A 33 -18.56 -3.30 0.22
N ILE A 34 -17.78 -3.87 1.16
CA ILE A 34 -18.27 -4.94 2.05
C ILE A 34 -19.50 -4.46 2.82
N LEU A 35 -19.44 -3.27 3.43
CA LEU A 35 -20.58 -2.74 4.18
C LEU A 35 -21.81 -2.51 3.29
N ASP A 36 -21.61 -2.02 2.07
CA ASP A 36 -22.67 -1.83 1.08
C ASP A 36 -23.28 -3.16 0.64
N LEU A 37 -22.46 -4.20 0.51
CA LEU A 37 -22.90 -5.56 0.16
C LEU A 37 -23.71 -6.19 1.29
N PHE A 38 -23.30 -6.00 2.55
CA PHE A 38 -24.10 -6.40 3.71
C PHE A 38 -25.43 -5.62 3.77
N ALA A 39 -25.38 -4.29 3.62
CA ALA A 39 -26.58 -3.45 3.58
C ALA A 39 -27.56 -3.91 2.49
N SER A 40 -27.04 -4.26 1.31
CA SER A 40 -27.84 -4.77 0.21
C SER A 40 -28.46 -6.13 0.49
N ARG A 41 -27.67 -7.10 0.95
CA ARG A 41 -28.15 -8.49 1.09
C ARG A 41 -29.15 -8.66 2.21
N PHE A 42 -29.01 -7.88 3.29
CA PHE A 42 -29.88 -7.98 4.46
C PHE A 42 -30.98 -6.92 4.51
N GLY A 43 -30.76 -5.73 3.94
CA GLY A 43 -31.72 -4.62 3.96
C GLY A 43 -32.40 -4.33 2.63
N GLY A 44 -31.92 -4.88 1.52
CA GLY A 44 -32.45 -4.61 0.18
C GLY A 44 -32.18 -3.18 -0.33
N PRO A 45 -32.74 -2.82 -1.50
CA PRO A 45 -32.44 -1.55 -2.17
C PRO A 45 -32.83 -0.29 -1.37
N SER A 46 -34.00 -0.29 -0.72
CA SER A 46 -34.47 0.86 0.07
C SER A 46 -33.49 1.22 1.19
N TYR A 47 -32.97 0.19 1.86
CA TYR A 47 -32.02 0.34 2.95
C TYR A 47 -30.64 0.83 2.48
N VAL A 48 -30.15 0.31 1.34
CA VAL A 48 -28.94 0.83 0.70
C VAL A 48 -29.12 2.30 0.33
N GLY A 49 -30.30 2.67 -0.16
CA GLY A 49 -30.67 4.05 -0.48
C GLY A 49 -30.49 4.99 0.72
N THR A 50 -31.06 4.65 1.88
CA THR A 50 -31.00 5.48 3.08
C THR A 50 -29.58 5.59 3.64
N VAL A 51 -28.85 4.48 3.78
CA VAL A 51 -27.47 4.47 4.29
C VAL A 51 -26.54 5.29 3.37
N ASN A 52 -26.63 5.09 2.05
CA ASN A 52 -25.75 5.77 1.11
C ASN A 52 -26.04 7.27 1.04
N LEU A 53 -27.31 7.66 1.05
CA LEU A 53 -27.70 9.07 1.09
C LEU A 53 -27.18 9.76 2.36
N THR A 54 -27.28 9.11 3.52
CA THR A 54 -26.74 9.61 4.79
C THR A 54 -25.24 9.86 4.72
N ARG A 55 -24.48 8.91 4.15
CA ARG A 55 -23.02 9.06 3.98
C ARG A 55 -22.66 10.21 3.06
N LYS A 56 -23.41 10.43 1.98
CA LYS A 56 -23.17 11.54 1.05
C LYS A 56 -23.37 12.90 1.73
N TRP A 57 -24.42 13.04 2.53
CA TRP A 57 -24.62 14.24 3.37
C TRP A 57 -23.48 14.45 4.37
N ALA A 58 -22.99 13.39 5.00
CA ALA A 58 -21.84 13.47 5.89
C ALA A 58 -20.59 14.03 5.19
N VAL A 59 -20.31 13.61 3.95
CA VAL A 59 -19.16 14.09 3.17
C VAL A 59 -19.32 15.57 2.78
N ILE A 60 -20.53 15.99 2.40
CA ILE A 60 -20.82 17.40 2.09
C ILE A 60 -20.57 18.26 3.33
N LEU A 61 -21.13 17.88 4.49
CA LEU A 61 -20.94 18.59 5.75
C LEU A 61 -19.47 18.63 6.16
N ALA A 62 -18.76 17.51 6.07
CA ALA A 62 -17.32 17.45 6.36
C ALA A 62 -16.52 18.43 5.50
N THR A 63 -16.82 18.51 4.20
CA THR A 63 -16.08 19.40 3.29
C THR A 63 -16.29 20.88 3.62
N VAL A 64 -17.48 21.25 4.08
CA VAL A 64 -17.77 22.61 4.56
C VAL A 64 -17.03 22.88 5.87
N LEU A 65 -17.05 21.94 6.82
CA LEU A 65 -16.47 22.13 8.15
C LEU A 65 -14.92 22.13 8.16
N GLU A 66 -14.27 21.50 7.17
CA GLU A 66 -12.82 21.37 7.10
C GLU A 66 -12.06 22.67 6.75
N LEU A 67 -12.76 23.70 6.23
CA LEU A 67 -12.18 24.99 5.83
C LEU A 67 -11.02 24.89 4.80
N GLY A 68 -10.99 23.79 4.03
CA GLY A 68 -10.07 23.55 2.92
C GLY A 68 -8.63 23.18 3.30
N ILE A 69 -8.35 22.97 4.58
CA ILE A 69 -6.98 22.72 5.07
C ILE A 69 -6.39 21.40 4.55
N VAL A 70 -7.17 20.32 4.46
CA VAL A 70 -6.72 19.01 3.97
C VAL A 70 -6.26 19.13 2.53
N SER A 71 -6.87 20.01 1.74
CA SER A 71 -6.49 20.22 0.34
C SER A 71 -5.20 21.05 0.15
N THR A 72 -4.88 21.98 1.06
CA THR A 72 -3.75 22.91 0.90
C THR A 72 -2.51 22.53 1.69
N LEU A 73 -2.69 21.85 2.82
CA LEU A 73 -1.63 21.43 3.72
C LEU A 73 -0.53 20.59 3.06
N PRO A 74 -0.82 19.63 2.14
CA PRO A 74 0.23 18.87 1.46
C PRO A 74 1.18 19.76 0.66
N LYS A 75 0.67 20.81 0.01
CA LYS A 75 1.47 21.75 -0.77
C LYS A 75 2.41 22.54 0.14
N PHE A 76 1.88 23.12 1.22
CA PHE A 76 2.67 23.92 2.16
C PHE A 76 3.79 23.11 2.84
N ILE A 77 3.49 21.86 3.24
CA ILE A 77 4.48 20.95 3.82
C ILE A 77 5.55 20.59 2.79
N ALA A 78 5.16 20.29 1.55
CA ALA A 78 6.10 19.95 0.48
C ALA A 78 7.05 21.12 0.12
N GLU A 79 6.55 22.36 0.19
CA GLU A 79 7.33 23.58 -0.06
C GLU A 79 8.26 23.96 1.11
N LYS A 80 8.26 23.23 2.24
CA LYS A 80 9.07 23.49 3.43
C LYS A 80 8.98 24.93 3.96
N ARG A 81 7.88 25.64 3.72
CA ARG A 81 7.69 26.99 4.25
C ARG A 81 7.72 26.93 5.78
N LYS A 82 8.45 27.81 6.48
CA LYS A 82 8.42 27.84 7.96
C LYS A 82 7.08 28.43 8.41
N GLY A 83 6.32 27.68 9.19
CA GLY A 83 5.02 28.12 9.68
C GLY A 83 4.48 27.18 10.76
N ASN A 84 3.60 27.70 11.61
CA ASN A 84 2.96 26.96 12.68
C ASN A 84 1.80 26.09 12.15
N TYR A 85 2.02 25.28 11.10
CA TYR A 85 0.94 24.50 10.46
C TYR A 85 0.21 23.58 11.43
N TYR A 86 0.94 22.99 12.37
CA TYR A 86 0.35 22.15 13.40
C TYR A 86 -0.55 22.95 14.35
N GLN A 87 -0.18 24.19 14.70
CA GLN A 87 -1.02 25.07 15.53
C GLN A 87 -2.26 25.54 14.76
N ILE A 88 -2.10 25.88 13.47
CA ILE A 88 -3.22 26.26 12.61
C ILE A 88 -4.17 25.08 12.41
N SER A 89 -3.65 23.87 12.18
CA SER A 89 -4.45 22.64 12.06
C SER A 89 -5.19 22.32 13.36
N PHE A 90 -4.53 22.52 14.51
CA PHE A 90 -5.12 22.32 15.83
C PHE A 90 -6.22 23.34 16.13
N PHE A 91 -6.01 24.62 15.79
CA PHE A 91 -7.02 25.67 15.93
C PHE A 91 -8.27 25.37 15.07
N ILE A 92 -8.07 24.91 13.84
CA ILE A 92 -9.18 24.55 12.94
C ILE A 92 -9.95 23.34 13.48
N LEU A 93 -9.27 22.33 14.04
CA LEU A 93 -9.95 21.21 14.71
C LEU A 93 -10.83 21.66 15.88
N ILE A 94 -10.37 22.64 16.67
CA ILE A 94 -11.19 23.21 17.74
C ILE A 94 -12.41 23.91 17.15
N LEU A 95 -12.22 24.77 16.16
CA LEU A 95 -13.30 25.52 15.53
C LEU A 95 -14.33 24.60 14.87
N GLU A 96 -13.87 23.55 14.19
CA GLU A 96 -14.71 22.49 13.64
C GLU A 96 -15.55 21.81 14.72
N SER A 97 -14.92 21.39 15.83
CA SER A 97 -15.63 20.74 16.93
C SER A 97 -16.74 21.62 17.53
N VAL A 98 -16.52 22.93 17.59
CA VAL A 98 -17.51 23.92 18.03
C VAL A 98 -18.64 24.04 17.00
N CYS A 99 -18.32 24.14 15.71
CA CYS A 99 -19.33 24.20 14.64
C CYS A 99 -20.20 22.94 14.60
N VAL A 100 -19.62 21.76 14.75
CA VAL A 100 -20.35 20.48 14.82
C VAL A 100 -21.31 20.47 16.01
N LEU A 101 -20.87 20.95 17.17
CA LEU A 101 -21.69 21.04 18.38
C LEU A 101 -22.87 22.01 18.19
N ILE A 102 -22.63 23.20 17.63
CA ILE A 102 -23.68 24.19 17.33
C ILE A 102 -24.68 23.64 16.31
N MET A 103 -24.20 23.03 15.22
CA MET A 103 -25.06 22.42 14.21
C MET A 103 -25.87 21.24 14.76
N GLY A 104 -25.29 20.46 15.68
CA GLY A 104 -26.00 19.39 16.40
C GLY A 104 -27.16 19.95 17.25
N ILE A 105 -26.93 21.05 17.97
CA ILE A 105 -27.96 21.72 18.77
C ILE A 105 -29.05 22.31 17.87
N LEU A 106 -28.69 23.04 16.80
CA LEU A 106 -29.65 23.63 15.87
C LEU A 106 -30.50 22.56 15.18
N THR A 107 -29.90 21.45 14.79
CA THR A 107 -30.65 20.37 14.12
C THR A 107 -31.64 19.71 15.08
N PHE A 108 -31.25 19.49 16.34
CA PHE A 108 -32.14 19.00 17.39
C PHE A 108 -33.32 19.93 17.69
N LEU A 109 -33.13 21.25 17.62
CA LEU A 109 -34.17 22.23 17.92
C LEU A 109 -35.16 22.45 16.77
N PHE A 110 -34.74 22.33 15.50
CA PHE A 110 -35.51 22.82 14.36
C PHE A 110 -35.98 21.74 13.36
N PHE A 111 -35.48 20.49 13.41
CA PHE A 111 -35.86 19.44 12.44
C PHE A 111 -36.65 18.30 13.10
N SER A 112 -37.73 17.85 12.45
CA SER A 112 -38.56 16.71 12.87
C SER A 112 -37.91 15.33 12.61
N ASN A 113 -38.40 14.30 13.31
CA ASN A 113 -37.78 13.00 13.61
C ASN A 113 -37.03 12.26 12.48
N PHE A 114 -37.44 12.38 11.21
CA PHE A 114 -36.84 11.59 10.13
C PHE A 114 -35.50 12.17 9.61
N LEU A 115 -35.44 13.47 9.31
CA LEU A 115 -34.20 14.13 8.85
C LEU A 115 -33.16 14.26 9.97
N LEU A 116 -33.64 14.35 11.21
CA LEU A 116 -32.82 14.59 12.39
C LEU A 116 -31.71 13.53 12.55
N ILE A 117 -32.06 12.25 12.39
CA ILE A 117 -31.13 11.15 12.62
C ILE A 117 -30.00 11.16 11.58
N TYR A 118 -30.32 11.45 10.32
CA TYR A 118 -29.34 11.48 9.23
C TYR A 118 -28.33 12.62 9.38
N ILE A 119 -28.81 13.80 9.80
CA ILE A 119 -27.95 14.97 10.00
C ILE A 119 -27.05 14.77 11.23
N GLN A 120 -27.60 14.25 12.34
CA GLN A 120 -26.82 13.96 13.54
C GLN A 120 -25.70 12.93 13.27
N PHE A 121 -26.01 11.83 12.60
CA PHE A 121 -24.97 10.86 12.20
C PHE A 121 -23.98 11.46 11.20
N GLY A 122 -24.45 12.27 10.26
CA GLY A 122 -23.60 12.96 9.30
C GLY A 122 -22.59 13.90 9.96
N LEU A 123 -23.00 14.61 11.00
CA LEU A 123 -22.15 15.49 11.79
C LEU A 123 -21.06 14.73 12.56
N ILE A 124 -21.41 13.61 13.22
CA ILE A 124 -20.42 12.77 13.93
C ILE A 124 -19.44 12.14 12.93
N ALA A 125 -19.94 11.66 11.79
CA ALA A 125 -19.11 11.12 10.72
C ALA A 125 -18.18 12.17 10.11
N ALA A 126 -18.62 13.43 10.00
CA ALA A 126 -17.81 14.53 9.48
C ALA A 126 -16.53 14.74 10.31
N SER A 127 -16.62 14.72 11.64
CA SER A 127 -15.43 14.88 12.51
C SER A 127 -14.39 13.78 12.33
N SER A 128 -14.86 12.55 12.13
CA SER A 128 -14.00 11.40 11.83
C SER A 128 -13.28 11.56 10.48
N VAL A 129 -13.99 12.07 9.47
CA VAL A 129 -13.43 12.35 8.13
C VAL A 129 -12.38 13.45 8.19
N ILE A 130 -12.62 14.54 8.92
CA ILE A 130 -11.69 15.68 8.98
C ILE A 130 -10.42 15.30 9.74
N LEU A 131 -10.55 14.59 10.86
CA LEU A 131 -9.41 14.04 11.59
C LEU A 131 -8.55 13.14 10.68
N HIS A 132 -9.17 12.19 9.97
CA HIS A 132 -8.45 11.35 8.99
C HIS A 132 -7.76 12.18 7.92
N GLY A 133 -8.48 13.15 7.34
CA GLY A 133 -8.00 14.05 6.31
C GLY A 133 -6.73 14.80 6.73
N LEU A 134 -6.68 15.33 7.95
CA LEU A 134 -5.50 16.05 8.45
C LEU A 134 -4.26 15.15 8.53
N PHE A 135 -4.37 13.97 9.16
CA PHE A 135 -3.25 13.02 9.27
C PHE A 135 -2.79 12.52 7.90
N TYR A 136 -3.76 12.25 7.02
CA TYR A 136 -3.51 11.86 5.64
C TYR A 136 -2.76 12.96 4.89
N SER A 137 -3.21 14.21 4.98
CA SER A 137 -2.61 15.34 4.27
C SER A 137 -1.23 15.73 4.77
N ILE A 138 -0.97 15.64 6.08
CA ILE A 138 0.38 15.78 6.64
C ILE A 138 1.31 14.72 6.03
N SER A 139 0.88 13.46 6.01
CA SER A 139 1.65 12.35 5.48
C SER A 139 1.86 12.45 3.96
N ARG A 140 0.86 12.97 3.23
CA ARG A 140 0.91 13.21 1.78
C ARG A 140 1.93 14.29 1.45
N GLY A 141 1.91 15.41 2.19
CA GLY A 141 2.89 16.49 2.02
C GLY A 141 4.34 16.05 2.25
N MET A 142 4.57 15.13 3.20
CA MET A 142 5.90 14.55 3.44
C MET A 142 6.31 13.46 2.42
N ILE A 143 5.41 13.03 1.53
CA ILE A 143 5.58 11.89 0.61
C ILE A 143 5.99 10.62 1.39
N ASN A 144 5.41 10.43 2.58
CA ASN A 144 5.66 9.25 3.40
C ASN A 144 4.61 8.18 3.09
N ILE A 145 4.83 7.46 2.00
CA ILE A 145 3.96 6.39 1.50
C ILE A 145 3.63 5.34 2.57
N ARG A 146 4.58 5.04 3.46
CA ARG A 146 4.35 4.09 4.55
C ARG A 146 3.31 4.61 5.55
N ASN A 147 3.38 5.88 5.91
CA ASN A 147 2.41 6.47 6.85
C ASN A 147 1.03 6.55 6.20
N LEU A 148 0.96 6.97 4.93
CA LEU A 148 -0.29 6.98 4.16
C LEU A 148 -0.96 5.61 4.16
N PHE A 149 -0.18 4.56 3.86
CA PHE A 149 -0.67 3.20 3.85
C PHE A 149 -1.17 2.72 5.22
N LEU A 150 -0.43 3.01 6.30
CA LEU A 150 -0.82 2.65 7.67
C LEU A 150 -2.07 3.38 8.14
N ILE A 151 -2.18 4.68 7.86
CA ILE A 151 -3.38 5.48 8.17
C ILE A 151 -4.60 4.87 7.47
N GLN A 152 -4.48 4.57 6.18
CA GLN A 152 -5.59 4.10 5.39
C GLN A 152 -6.05 2.69 5.78
N ILE A 153 -5.12 1.78 6.05
CA ILE A 153 -5.44 0.42 6.50
C ILE A 153 -5.98 0.43 7.92
N GLY A 154 -5.43 1.26 8.81
CA GLY A 154 -5.97 1.39 10.16
C GLY A 154 -7.41 1.88 10.14
N PHE A 155 -7.70 2.90 9.33
CA PHE A 155 -9.06 3.42 9.13
C PHE A 155 -10.01 2.36 8.54
N SER A 156 -9.59 1.68 7.47
CA SER A 156 -10.40 0.67 6.78
C SER A 156 -10.65 -0.56 7.66
N GLY A 157 -9.60 -1.01 8.36
CA GLY A 157 -9.64 -2.17 9.24
C GLY A 157 -10.42 -1.92 10.52
N SER A 158 -10.26 -0.75 11.14
CA SER A 158 -11.01 -0.40 12.35
C SER A 158 -12.52 -0.39 12.07
N ARG A 159 -12.94 0.19 10.94
CA ARG A 159 -14.33 0.17 10.50
C ARG A 159 -14.91 -1.23 10.29
N LEU A 160 -14.17 -2.14 9.66
CA LEU A 160 -14.65 -3.51 9.47
C LEU A 160 -14.73 -4.27 10.80
N ILE A 161 -13.74 -4.09 11.67
CA ILE A 161 -13.74 -4.69 13.01
C ILE A 161 -14.93 -4.18 13.83
N SER A 162 -15.21 -2.88 13.79
CA SER A 162 -16.34 -2.33 14.55
C SER A 162 -17.68 -2.77 14.01
N PHE A 163 -17.83 -2.84 12.69
CA PHE A 163 -19.03 -3.42 12.09
C PHE A 163 -19.26 -4.85 12.61
N ILE A 164 -18.22 -5.71 12.58
CA ILE A 164 -18.30 -7.08 13.10
C ILE A 164 -18.68 -7.08 14.58
N ILE A 165 -18.06 -6.22 15.40
CA ILE A 165 -18.35 -6.15 16.83
C ILE A 165 -19.82 -5.78 17.07
N PHE A 166 -20.34 -4.72 16.44
CA PHE A 166 -21.72 -4.31 16.68
C PHE A 166 -22.75 -5.28 16.11
N THR A 167 -22.43 -5.99 15.03
CA THR A 167 -23.28 -7.10 14.57
C THR A 167 -23.33 -8.26 15.56
N LEU A 168 -22.28 -8.49 16.36
CA LEU A 168 -22.29 -9.50 17.43
C LEU A 168 -23.10 -9.08 18.66
N PHE A 169 -23.39 -7.78 18.81
CA PHE A 169 -24.20 -7.22 19.90
C PHE A 169 -25.67 -7.06 19.51
N ASP A 170 -26.11 -7.62 18.38
CA ASP A 170 -27.49 -7.55 17.86
C ASP A 170 -28.07 -6.12 17.76
N ILE A 171 -27.20 -5.12 17.65
CA ILE A 171 -27.65 -3.75 17.35
C ILE A 171 -28.20 -3.75 15.92
N GLN A 172 -29.28 -2.99 15.69
CA GLN A 172 -29.92 -2.90 14.37
C GLN A 172 -28.88 -2.52 13.31
N LEU A 173 -28.88 -3.25 12.18
CA LEU A 173 -27.88 -3.14 11.11
C LEU A 173 -27.59 -1.68 10.69
N PHE A 174 -28.61 -0.82 10.73
CA PHE A 174 -28.51 0.60 10.36
C PHE A 174 -27.53 1.35 11.24
N TYR A 175 -27.72 1.22 12.56
CA TYR A 175 -26.84 1.85 13.53
C TYR A 175 -25.44 1.23 13.47
N ASN A 176 -25.30 -0.08 13.21
CA ASN A 176 -23.98 -0.73 13.10
C ASN A 176 -23.15 -0.10 12.00
N ILE A 177 -23.75 0.07 10.82
CA ILE A 177 -23.07 0.68 9.69
C ILE A 177 -22.72 2.11 10.06
N LEU A 178 -23.68 2.93 10.51
CA LEU A 178 -23.40 4.34 10.80
C LEU A 178 -22.35 4.55 11.90
N ILE A 179 -22.41 3.80 13.00
CA ILE A 179 -21.43 3.86 14.09
C ILE A 179 -20.05 3.44 13.59
N SER A 180 -19.96 2.44 12.71
CA SER A 180 -18.69 1.99 12.13
C SER A 180 -17.99 3.10 11.31
N PHE A 181 -18.76 4.01 10.72
CA PHE A 181 -18.26 5.16 9.96
C PHE A 181 -17.91 6.36 10.85
N SER A 182 -18.52 6.50 12.04
CA SER A 182 -18.46 7.71 12.85
C SER A 182 -17.47 7.65 14.02
N LEU A 183 -17.58 6.67 14.93
CA LEU A 183 -16.83 6.69 16.21
C LEU A 183 -15.45 5.99 16.14
N ILE A 184 -15.32 4.98 15.29
CA ILE A 184 -14.16 4.08 15.30
C ILE A 184 -12.94 4.58 14.52
N PRO A 185 -13.07 5.41 13.48
CA PRO A 185 -11.87 5.95 12.85
C PRO A 185 -11.12 6.97 13.73
N ILE A 186 -11.81 7.63 14.65
CA ILE A 186 -11.20 8.46 15.72
C ILE A 186 -10.28 7.60 16.60
N LEU A 187 -10.76 6.43 17.05
CA LEU A 187 -9.96 5.46 17.82
C LEU A 187 -8.78 4.91 17.01
N SER A 188 -8.97 4.67 15.71
CA SER A 188 -7.89 4.18 14.84
C SER A 188 -6.74 5.18 14.72
N ILE A 189 -7.04 6.47 14.68
CA ILE A 189 -6.06 7.56 14.62
C ILE A 189 -5.33 7.68 15.97
N LEU A 190 -6.04 7.57 17.09
CA LEU A 190 -5.44 7.57 18.43
C LEU A 190 -4.44 6.40 18.62
N ILE A 191 -4.78 5.21 18.09
CA ILE A 191 -3.91 4.03 18.12
C ILE A 191 -2.70 4.18 17.18
N LEU A 192 -2.87 4.87 16.05
CA LEU A 192 -1.81 5.08 15.05
C LEU A 192 -0.90 6.27 15.37
N PHE A 193 -1.35 7.24 16.16
CA PHE A 193 -0.60 8.45 16.54
C PHE A 193 0.83 8.15 17.05
N PRO A 194 1.07 7.15 17.93
CA PRO A 194 2.42 6.83 18.40
C PRO A 194 3.32 6.20 17.33
N ILE A 195 2.73 5.64 16.28
CA ILE A 195 3.41 4.92 15.19
C ILE A 195 3.78 5.89 14.06
N ILE A 196 2.95 6.91 13.83
CA ILE A 196 3.20 8.01 12.90
C ILE A 196 4.28 8.89 13.52
N LYS A 197 5.54 8.51 13.29
CA LYS A 197 6.68 9.38 13.61
C LYS A 197 6.64 10.58 12.67
N VAL A 198 5.96 11.64 13.09
CA VAL A 198 6.12 12.97 12.53
C VAL A 198 7.53 13.42 12.91
N HIS A 199 8.51 13.07 12.09
CA HIS A 199 9.86 13.60 12.27
C HIS A 199 9.79 15.08 11.92
N ASN A 200 9.69 15.92 12.93
CA ASN A 200 10.26 17.26 12.89
C ASN A 200 11.77 17.09 12.81
N LYS A 201 12.28 16.78 11.61
CA LYS A 201 13.63 17.24 11.31
C LYS A 201 13.52 18.75 11.23
N SER A 202 13.72 19.42 12.36
CA SER A 202 14.28 20.75 12.31
C SER A 202 15.58 20.62 11.53
N ASP A 203 15.53 20.91 10.24
CA ASP A 203 16.73 21.25 9.49
C ASP A 203 17.23 22.56 10.13
N SER A 204 17.94 22.44 11.26
CA SER A 204 18.57 23.54 12.01
C SER A 204 19.69 24.23 11.23
N LYS A 205 19.84 23.92 9.93
CA LYS A 205 20.86 24.45 9.03
C LYS A 205 20.35 24.88 7.65
N SER A 206 19.05 25.18 7.47
CA SER A 206 18.59 25.78 6.20
C SER A 206 18.45 27.31 6.31
N ASN A 207 19.35 27.99 5.58
CA ASN A 207 19.52 29.43 5.41
C ASN A 207 18.23 30.26 5.26
N SER A 208 18.21 31.38 6.00
CA SER A 208 17.70 32.76 5.78
C SER A 208 16.57 33.14 4.78
N LEU A 209 15.88 32.24 4.05
CA LEU A 209 14.89 32.66 3.03
C LEU A 209 13.46 32.10 3.19
N SER A 210 13.11 31.56 4.36
CA SER A 210 11.75 31.06 4.60
C SER A 210 10.85 32.15 5.19
N LYS A 211 10.00 32.77 4.36
CA LYS A 211 8.93 33.68 4.83
C LYS A 211 8.07 32.95 5.88
N LYS A 212 7.90 33.56 7.06
CA LYS A 212 6.88 33.16 8.04
C LYS A 212 5.50 33.39 7.40
N LEU A 213 4.65 32.36 7.38
CA LEU A 213 3.26 32.50 6.98
C LEU A 213 2.43 32.99 8.18
N GLY A 214 1.84 34.18 8.06
CA GLY A 214 0.83 34.66 9.01
C GLY A 214 -0.52 33.97 8.81
N PHE A 215 -1.41 34.07 9.81
CA PHE A 215 -2.78 33.53 9.74
C PHE A 215 -3.57 34.14 8.57
N TYR A 216 -3.41 35.45 8.35
CA TYR A 216 -4.01 36.17 7.22
C TYR A 216 -3.52 35.65 5.85
N ASP A 217 -2.21 35.46 5.67
CA ASP A 217 -1.64 34.95 4.42
C ASP A 217 -2.11 33.51 4.14
N PHE A 218 -2.24 32.70 5.19
CA PHE A 218 -2.78 31.35 5.09
C PHE A 218 -4.24 31.38 4.66
N PHE A 219 -5.09 32.19 5.30
CA PHE A 219 -6.51 32.29 4.97
C PHE A 219 -6.73 32.86 3.56
N LYS A 220 -6.02 33.94 3.19
CA LYS A 220 -6.08 34.54 1.85
C LYS A 220 -5.70 33.55 0.74
N PHE A 221 -4.75 32.65 1.01
CA PHE A 221 -4.37 31.59 0.08
C PHE A 221 -5.40 30.44 0.06
N ASN A 222 -5.95 30.07 1.21
CA ASN A 222 -6.86 28.94 1.32
C ASN A 222 -8.27 29.24 0.84
N LEU A 223 -8.78 30.46 1.04
CA LEU A 223 -10.18 30.80 0.77
C LEU A 223 -10.63 30.41 -0.66
N PRO A 224 -9.88 30.72 -1.74
CA PRO A 224 -10.26 30.29 -3.09
C PRO A 224 -10.23 28.76 -3.26
N ILE A 225 -9.32 28.07 -2.57
CA ILE A 225 -9.21 26.60 -2.64
C ILE A 225 -10.36 25.95 -1.87
N TYR A 226 -10.70 26.50 -0.70
CA TYR A 226 -11.86 26.09 0.09
C TYR A 226 -13.16 26.24 -0.70
N ILE A 227 -13.42 27.42 -1.29
CA ILE A 227 -14.57 27.64 -2.18
C ILE A 227 -14.55 26.62 -3.33
N SER A 228 -13.39 26.37 -3.94
CA SER A 228 -13.29 25.37 -5.01
C SER A 228 -13.58 23.94 -4.56
N SER A 229 -13.30 23.60 -3.30
CA SER A 229 -13.58 22.29 -2.73
C SER A 229 -15.05 22.13 -2.38
N ILE A 230 -15.71 23.16 -1.86
CA ILE A 230 -17.17 23.19 -1.66
C ILE A 230 -17.90 23.03 -3.00
N VAL A 231 -17.56 23.85 -3.99
CA VAL A 231 -18.18 23.74 -5.32
C VAL A 231 -17.92 22.37 -5.92
N ALA A 232 -16.70 21.83 -5.78
CA ALA A 232 -16.39 20.49 -6.30
C ALA A 232 -17.23 19.40 -5.65
N ILE A 233 -17.38 19.38 -4.31
CA ILE A 233 -18.17 18.34 -3.65
C ILE A 233 -19.66 18.45 -4.00
N ILE A 234 -20.20 19.67 -4.03
CA ILE A 234 -21.60 19.90 -4.42
C ILE A 234 -21.82 19.44 -5.86
N SER A 235 -20.90 19.75 -6.79
CA SER A 235 -20.99 19.31 -8.18
C SER A 235 -20.99 17.79 -8.32
N VAL A 236 -20.12 17.12 -7.55
CA VAL A 236 -20.00 15.66 -7.55
C VAL A 236 -21.27 15.02 -6.98
N GLU A 237 -21.78 15.50 -5.85
CA GLU A 237 -22.92 14.92 -5.14
C GLU A 237 -24.29 15.47 -5.57
N LEU A 238 -24.34 16.38 -6.55
CA LEU A 238 -25.57 17.04 -6.99
C LEU A 238 -26.69 16.05 -7.38
N ASP A 239 -26.34 14.91 -7.98
CA ASP A 239 -27.28 13.85 -8.32
C ASP A 239 -27.94 13.24 -7.08
N ALA A 240 -27.20 13.04 -6.00
CA ALA A 240 -27.78 12.51 -4.77
C ALA A 240 -28.71 13.51 -4.06
N ILE A 241 -28.36 14.79 -4.11
CA ILE A 241 -29.22 15.85 -3.59
C ILE A 241 -30.54 15.87 -4.35
N ILE A 242 -30.49 15.92 -5.69
CA ILE A 242 -31.68 15.90 -6.55
C ILE A 242 -32.48 14.61 -6.35
N MET A 243 -31.82 13.46 -6.30
CA MET A 243 -32.51 12.19 -6.04
C MET A 243 -33.31 12.19 -4.74
N GLY A 244 -32.74 12.73 -3.67
CA GLY A 244 -33.38 12.78 -2.35
C GLY A 244 -34.67 13.61 -2.32
N PHE A 245 -34.87 14.53 -3.27
CA PHE A 245 -36.08 15.34 -3.37
C PHE A 245 -37.16 14.72 -4.28
N PHE A 246 -36.75 14.07 -5.38
CA PHE A 246 -37.67 13.68 -6.45
C PHE A 246 -38.00 12.19 -6.52
N PHE A 247 -37.22 11.32 -5.88
CA PHE A 247 -37.33 9.87 -6.07
C PHE A 247 -37.54 9.10 -4.76
N LYS A 248 -38.13 7.91 -4.86
CA LYS A 248 -38.36 7.04 -3.70
C LYS A 248 -37.06 6.32 -3.29
N SER A 249 -36.95 5.94 -2.01
CA SER A 249 -35.74 5.26 -1.48
C SER A 249 -35.36 3.98 -2.24
N THR A 250 -36.33 3.27 -2.81
CA THR A 250 -36.12 2.07 -3.64
C THR A 250 -35.41 2.39 -4.94
N GLU A 251 -35.87 3.41 -5.67
CA GLU A 251 -35.28 3.89 -6.93
C GLU A 251 -33.87 4.44 -6.66
N ILE A 252 -33.72 5.23 -5.60
CA ILE A 252 -32.42 5.72 -5.12
C ILE A 252 -31.48 4.55 -4.85
N GLY A 253 -31.96 3.47 -4.23
CA GLY A 253 -31.20 2.25 -4.02
C GLY A 253 -30.70 1.59 -5.30
N LEU A 254 -31.55 1.49 -6.33
CA LEU A 254 -31.19 0.91 -7.63
C LEU A 254 -30.09 1.72 -8.34
N TYR A 255 -30.17 3.05 -8.29
CA TYR A 255 -29.16 3.94 -8.88
C TYR A 255 -27.86 3.98 -8.06
N LEU A 256 -27.95 4.04 -6.72
CA LEU A 256 -26.76 4.14 -5.87
C LEU A 256 -25.89 2.87 -5.88
N VAL A 257 -26.47 1.70 -6.16
CA VAL A 257 -25.68 0.47 -6.41
C VAL A 257 -24.90 0.54 -7.72
N ALA A 258 -25.47 1.14 -8.76
CA ALA A 258 -24.71 1.38 -9.98
C ALA A 258 -23.55 2.36 -9.71
N ILE A 259 -23.77 3.41 -8.93
CA ILE A 259 -22.71 4.35 -8.52
C ILE A 259 -21.61 3.66 -7.71
N SER A 260 -21.96 2.83 -6.72
CA SER A 260 -20.95 2.16 -5.88
C SER A 260 -20.04 1.25 -6.72
N LEU A 261 -20.63 0.54 -7.68
CA LEU A 261 -19.93 -0.32 -8.64
C LEU A 261 -19.00 0.48 -9.55
N VAL A 262 -19.50 1.55 -10.20
CA VAL A 262 -18.68 2.43 -11.04
C VAL A 262 -17.60 3.16 -10.22
N GLY A 263 -17.86 3.42 -8.94
CA GLY A 263 -16.95 4.03 -8.00
C GLY A 263 -15.63 3.28 -7.80
N ILE A 264 -15.55 1.98 -8.15
CA ILE A 264 -14.31 1.21 -8.13
C ILE A 264 -13.21 1.85 -8.98
N LEU A 265 -13.60 2.56 -10.04
CA LEU A 265 -12.66 3.21 -10.94
C LEU A 265 -11.93 4.37 -10.27
N ASN A 266 -12.55 5.02 -9.28
CA ASN A 266 -11.92 6.11 -8.53
C ASN A 266 -10.64 5.66 -7.80
N ILE A 267 -10.49 4.36 -7.50
CA ILE A 267 -9.24 3.79 -6.95
C ILE A 267 -8.07 4.09 -7.89
N VAL A 268 -8.28 3.95 -9.20
CA VAL A 268 -7.24 4.11 -10.22
C VAL A 268 -6.81 5.57 -10.30
N SER A 269 -7.76 6.49 -10.49
CA SER A 269 -7.44 7.92 -10.60
C SER A 269 -6.84 8.49 -9.32
N ASN A 270 -7.37 8.14 -8.15
CA ASN A 270 -6.84 8.60 -6.86
C ASN A 270 -5.42 8.07 -6.61
N SER A 271 -5.14 6.82 -7.01
CA SER A 271 -3.79 6.26 -6.86
C SER A 271 -2.73 7.04 -7.66
N VAL A 272 -3.12 7.54 -8.82
CA VAL A 272 -2.30 8.37 -9.70
C VAL A 272 -2.14 9.78 -9.11
N ASN A 273 -3.26 10.44 -8.76
CA ASN A 273 -3.30 11.85 -8.36
C ASN A 273 -2.46 12.15 -7.11
N VAL A 274 -2.45 11.25 -6.12
CA VAL A 274 -1.68 11.41 -4.88
C VAL A 274 -0.19 11.64 -5.14
N ILE A 275 0.35 11.01 -6.18
CA ILE A 275 1.78 11.04 -6.51
C ILE A 275 2.07 12.00 -7.66
N LEU A 276 1.13 12.15 -8.59
CA LEU A 276 1.25 13.03 -9.74
C LEU A 276 1.48 14.48 -9.30
N LEU A 277 0.68 15.00 -8.35
CA LEU A 277 0.78 16.38 -7.88
C LEU A 277 2.20 16.76 -7.42
N PRO A 278 2.80 16.10 -6.41
CA PRO A 278 4.12 16.49 -5.92
C PRO A 278 5.24 16.27 -6.95
N LYS A 279 5.06 15.34 -7.89
CA LYS A 279 6.04 15.07 -8.96
C LYS A 279 6.03 16.16 -10.03
N ILE A 280 4.84 16.56 -10.49
CA ILE A 280 4.72 17.68 -11.44
C ILE A 280 5.21 18.97 -10.79
N ALA A 281 4.80 19.26 -9.54
CA ALA A 281 5.23 20.46 -8.83
C ALA A 281 6.76 20.56 -8.76
N LYS A 282 7.44 19.44 -8.44
CA LYS A 282 8.91 19.36 -8.39
C LYS A 282 9.60 19.58 -9.73
N PHE A 283 9.00 19.15 -10.84
CA PHE A 283 9.58 19.27 -12.18
C PHE A 283 8.86 20.32 -13.04
N SER A 284 8.15 21.26 -12.41
CA SER A 284 7.30 22.26 -13.07
C SER A 284 8.05 23.20 -14.03
N HIS A 285 9.38 23.24 -13.98
CA HIS A 285 10.20 23.99 -14.94
C HIS A 285 10.50 23.21 -16.23
N ASN A 286 10.33 21.89 -16.26
CA ASN A 286 10.71 21.06 -17.40
C ASN A 286 9.47 20.46 -18.09
N LYS A 287 9.04 21.06 -19.20
CA LYS A 287 7.90 20.65 -20.03
C LYS A 287 7.92 19.16 -20.38
N SER A 288 9.06 18.64 -20.82
CA SER A 288 9.18 17.23 -21.26
C SER A 288 8.89 16.25 -20.10
N LYS A 289 9.37 16.55 -18.90
CA LYS A 289 9.12 15.73 -17.70
C LYS A 289 7.67 15.80 -17.25
N VAL A 290 7.07 16.99 -17.30
CA VAL A 290 5.64 17.17 -16.96
C VAL A 290 4.76 16.37 -17.90
N ILE A 291 4.95 16.52 -19.21
CA ILE A 291 4.17 15.80 -20.22
C ILE A 291 4.36 14.30 -20.10
N SER A 292 5.58 13.83 -19.84
CA SER A 292 5.82 12.38 -19.67
C SER A 292 5.21 11.80 -18.39
N TYR A 293 5.22 12.51 -17.26
CA TYR A 293 4.48 12.07 -16.06
C TYR A 293 2.97 11.98 -16.32
N ILE A 294 2.39 12.98 -16.99
CA ILE A 294 0.95 12.98 -17.33
C ILE A 294 0.63 11.85 -18.31
N GLY A 295 1.43 11.67 -19.36
CA GLY A 295 1.23 10.61 -20.33
C GLY A 295 1.32 9.21 -19.71
N GLN A 296 2.28 8.98 -18.81
CA GLN A 296 2.39 7.71 -18.08
C GLN A 296 1.20 7.47 -17.15
N SER A 297 0.70 8.51 -16.49
CA SER A 297 -0.49 8.46 -15.65
C SER A 297 -1.73 8.07 -16.45
N VAL A 298 -1.94 8.71 -17.59
CA VAL A 298 -3.07 8.39 -18.50
C VAL A 298 -2.95 6.97 -19.02
N LYS A 299 -1.75 6.53 -19.44
CA LYS A 299 -1.52 5.13 -19.87
C LYS A 299 -1.84 4.12 -18.78
N PHE A 300 -1.36 4.37 -17.55
CA PHE A 300 -1.65 3.50 -16.42
C PHE A 300 -3.15 3.45 -16.11
N PHE A 301 -3.83 4.60 -16.21
CA PHE A 301 -5.28 4.66 -16.08
C PHE A 301 -6.00 3.84 -17.16
N LEU A 302 -5.68 4.05 -18.44
CA LEU A 302 -6.29 3.33 -19.57
C LEU A 302 -6.12 1.82 -19.46
N LEU A 303 -4.96 1.37 -18.99
CA LEU A 303 -4.67 -0.04 -18.78
C LEU A 303 -5.71 -0.74 -17.90
N ILE A 304 -6.03 -0.11 -16.78
CA ILE A 304 -6.90 -0.70 -15.77
C ILE A 304 -8.35 -0.41 -16.12
N TYR A 305 -8.61 0.76 -16.69
CA TYR A 305 -9.96 1.20 -17.01
C TYR A 305 -10.58 0.43 -18.19
N ILE A 306 -9.85 0.21 -19.30
CA ILE A 306 -10.41 -0.43 -20.51
C ILE A 306 -11.02 -1.82 -20.22
N PRO A 307 -10.34 -2.74 -19.50
CA PRO A 307 -10.91 -4.06 -19.22
C PRO A 307 -12.14 -3.97 -18.30
N ILE A 308 -12.08 -3.09 -17.28
CA ILE A 308 -13.21 -2.87 -16.36
C ILE A 308 -14.40 -2.29 -17.12
N LEU A 309 -14.16 -1.33 -18.03
CA LEU A 309 -15.19 -0.75 -18.90
C LEU A 309 -15.94 -1.85 -19.64
N PHE A 310 -15.22 -2.72 -20.36
CA PHE A 310 -15.87 -3.73 -21.18
C PHE A 310 -16.61 -4.80 -20.37
N VAL A 311 -16.07 -5.21 -19.21
CA VAL A 311 -16.79 -6.12 -18.31
C VAL A 311 -18.08 -5.49 -17.81
N PHE A 312 -18.04 -4.25 -17.34
CA PHE A 312 -19.22 -3.57 -16.79
C PHE A 312 -20.23 -3.18 -17.87
N PHE A 313 -19.77 -2.91 -19.09
CA PHE A 313 -20.63 -2.53 -20.21
C PHE A 313 -21.39 -3.74 -20.79
N PHE A 314 -20.68 -4.84 -21.06
CA PHE A 314 -21.28 -6.03 -21.66
C PHE A 314 -21.96 -6.95 -20.64
N TYR A 315 -21.45 -7.04 -19.40
CA TYR A 315 -21.94 -8.00 -18.39
C TYR A 315 -22.45 -7.36 -17.08
N PRO A 316 -23.21 -6.25 -17.09
CA PRO A 316 -23.66 -5.58 -15.87
C PRO A 316 -24.53 -6.48 -14.99
N LYS A 317 -25.41 -7.30 -15.59
CA LYS A 317 -26.31 -8.22 -14.88
C LYS A 317 -25.53 -9.27 -14.09
N ILE A 318 -24.48 -9.86 -14.67
CA ILE A 318 -23.64 -10.87 -14.00
C ILE A 318 -22.92 -10.22 -12.82
N VAL A 319 -22.33 -9.05 -13.04
CA VAL A 319 -21.59 -8.31 -12.01
C VAL A 319 -22.50 -7.96 -10.83
N VAL A 320 -23.69 -7.42 -11.09
CA VAL A 320 -24.65 -7.05 -10.05
C VAL A 320 -25.19 -8.28 -9.33
N ASN A 321 -25.61 -9.32 -10.05
CA ASN A 321 -26.18 -10.52 -9.43
C ASN A 321 -25.16 -11.26 -8.55
N LEU A 322 -23.90 -11.34 -8.98
CA LEU A 322 -22.84 -11.99 -8.22
C LEU A 322 -22.54 -11.24 -6.91
N LEU A 323 -22.54 -9.91 -6.96
CA LEU A 323 -22.15 -9.06 -5.84
C LEU A 323 -23.33 -8.75 -4.91
N TYR A 324 -24.41 -8.19 -5.47
CA TYR A 324 -25.55 -7.63 -4.75
C TYR A 324 -26.79 -8.56 -4.73
N GLY A 325 -26.87 -9.54 -5.63
CA GLY A 325 -28.00 -10.49 -5.73
C GLY A 325 -29.00 -10.13 -6.84
N SER A 326 -30.07 -10.93 -6.99
CA SER A 326 -31.03 -10.83 -8.10
C SER A 326 -32.10 -9.74 -7.94
N GLY A 327 -32.14 -9.02 -6.81
CA GLY A 327 -33.14 -7.99 -6.52
C GLY A 327 -33.00 -6.67 -7.29
N TYR A 328 -32.17 -6.63 -8.34
CA TYR A 328 -31.87 -5.43 -9.13
C TYR A 328 -32.45 -5.54 -10.54
N SER A 329 -32.85 -4.40 -11.10
CA SER A 329 -33.58 -4.33 -12.37
C SER A 329 -32.73 -3.77 -13.52
N GLU A 330 -33.31 -3.76 -14.72
CA GLU A 330 -32.72 -3.14 -15.92
C GLU A 330 -32.29 -1.67 -15.71
N VAL A 331 -32.98 -0.93 -14.82
CA VAL A 331 -32.60 0.45 -14.45
C VAL A 331 -31.16 0.50 -13.93
N THR A 332 -30.79 -0.42 -13.03
CA THR A 332 -29.42 -0.50 -12.50
C THR A 332 -28.42 -0.85 -13.61
N PHE A 333 -28.75 -1.79 -14.50
CA PHE A 333 -27.84 -2.23 -15.55
C PHE A 333 -27.58 -1.14 -16.60
N LEU A 334 -28.62 -0.42 -17.02
CA LEU A 334 -28.51 0.73 -17.91
C LEU A 334 -27.72 1.87 -17.26
N THR A 335 -27.97 2.13 -15.97
CA THR A 335 -27.22 3.14 -15.21
C THR A 335 -25.72 2.82 -15.19
N ILE A 336 -25.34 1.56 -14.97
CA ILE A 336 -23.92 1.14 -15.01
C ILE A 336 -23.32 1.39 -16.39
N ARG A 337 -24.00 1.01 -17.48
CA ARG A 337 -23.50 1.18 -18.86
C ARG A 337 -23.25 2.66 -19.21
N VAL A 338 -24.13 3.56 -18.77
CA VAL A 338 -23.98 4.99 -19.02
C VAL A 338 -22.89 5.60 -18.14
N LEU A 339 -22.94 5.33 -16.83
CA LEU A 339 -22.01 5.92 -15.87
C LEU A 339 -20.59 5.39 -15.98
N ILE A 340 -20.39 4.15 -16.44
CA ILE A 340 -19.02 3.63 -16.63
C ILE A 340 -18.30 4.48 -17.66
N ILE A 341 -18.95 4.81 -18.79
CA ILE A 341 -18.37 5.67 -19.85
C ILE A 341 -18.19 7.09 -19.33
N SER A 342 -19.16 7.65 -18.60
CA SER A 342 -19.01 8.99 -18.04
C SER A 342 -17.80 9.08 -17.09
N ALA A 343 -17.58 8.03 -16.29
CA ALA A 343 -16.46 7.94 -15.36
C ALA A 343 -15.10 7.99 -16.08
N PHE A 344 -14.98 7.61 -17.35
CA PHE A 344 -13.77 7.80 -18.16
C PHE A 344 -13.39 9.28 -18.23
N PHE A 345 -14.33 10.10 -18.69
CA PHE A 345 -14.14 11.54 -18.91
C PHE A 345 -13.88 12.27 -17.59
N ASN A 346 -14.62 11.91 -16.54
CA ASN A 346 -14.40 12.44 -15.20
C ASN A 346 -12.97 12.16 -14.70
N GLN A 347 -12.48 10.93 -14.85
CA GLN A 347 -11.17 10.55 -14.32
C GLN A 347 -10.01 11.16 -15.09
N ILE A 348 -10.10 11.27 -16.42
CA ILE A 348 -9.10 11.99 -17.20
C ILE A 348 -9.12 13.48 -16.81
N SER A 349 -10.30 14.07 -16.66
CA SER A 349 -10.44 15.45 -16.19
C SER A 349 -9.78 15.66 -14.83
N ALA A 350 -9.95 14.72 -13.89
CA ALA A 350 -9.31 14.77 -12.57
C ALA A 350 -7.77 14.77 -12.67
N ILE A 351 -7.18 13.92 -13.52
CA ILE A 351 -5.72 13.89 -13.75
C ILE A 351 -5.22 15.24 -14.30
N LEU A 352 -5.96 15.83 -15.24
CA LEU A 352 -5.62 17.13 -15.84
C LEU A 352 -5.77 18.28 -14.83
N ILE A 353 -6.83 18.28 -14.03
CA ILE A 353 -7.05 19.25 -12.94
C ILE A 353 -5.90 19.20 -11.93
N GLU A 354 -5.54 18.01 -11.46
CA GLU A 354 -4.44 17.83 -10.51
C GLU A 354 -3.10 18.34 -11.08
N SER A 355 -2.89 18.13 -12.37
CA SER A 355 -1.73 18.65 -13.10
C SER A 355 -1.72 20.18 -13.17
N MET A 356 -2.87 20.83 -13.37
CA MET A 356 -2.98 22.29 -13.37
C MET A 356 -2.75 22.89 -11.98
N ILE A 357 -3.21 22.23 -10.91
CA ILE A 357 -2.94 22.64 -9.52
C ILE A 357 -1.43 22.60 -9.26
N ALA A 358 -0.75 21.54 -9.70
CA ALA A 358 0.70 21.40 -9.57
C ALA A 358 1.51 22.43 -10.38
N LEU A 359 0.90 23.06 -11.39
CA LEU A 359 1.47 24.15 -12.19
C LEU A 359 1.06 25.56 -11.70
N ASP A 360 0.59 25.67 -10.45
CA ASP A 360 0.15 26.91 -9.80
C ASP A 360 -1.06 27.59 -10.47
N ARG A 361 -1.96 26.80 -11.07
CA ARG A 361 -3.21 27.29 -11.68
C ARG A 361 -4.48 26.70 -11.04
N PRO A 362 -4.67 26.80 -9.71
CA PRO A 362 -5.82 26.20 -9.03
C PRO A 362 -7.17 26.81 -9.45
N ARG A 363 -7.19 28.03 -9.99
CA ARG A 363 -8.43 28.68 -10.50
C ARG A 363 -9.12 27.89 -11.60
N TYR A 364 -8.39 27.08 -12.38
CA TYR A 364 -9.00 26.23 -13.42
C TYR A 364 -9.79 25.05 -12.82
N LYS A 365 -9.47 24.61 -11.60
CA LYS A 365 -10.31 23.66 -10.86
C LYS A 365 -11.68 24.26 -10.61
N LEU A 366 -11.73 25.47 -10.05
CA LEU A 366 -12.97 26.15 -9.73
C LEU A 366 -13.85 26.35 -10.97
N ILE A 367 -13.29 26.87 -12.06
CA ILE A 367 -14.02 27.06 -13.32
C ILE A 367 -14.59 25.74 -13.84
N GLY A 368 -13.79 24.66 -13.81
CA GLY A 368 -14.22 23.34 -14.26
C GLY A 368 -15.34 22.72 -13.44
N TYR A 369 -15.38 22.95 -12.12
CA TYR A 369 -16.47 22.43 -11.28
C TYR A 369 -17.71 23.31 -11.30
N ILE A 370 -17.57 24.65 -11.36
CA ILE A 370 -18.72 25.55 -11.56
C ILE A 370 -19.45 25.21 -12.86
N THR A 371 -18.70 25.09 -13.96
CA THR A 371 -19.29 24.73 -15.27
C THR A 371 -19.94 23.35 -15.22
N LEU A 372 -19.32 22.35 -14.59
CA LEU A 372 -19.94 21.05 -14.38
C LEU A 372 -21.26 21.16 -13.61
N MET A 373 -21.29 21.90 -12.50
CA MET A 373 -22.46 22.04 -11.64
C MET A 373 -23.66 22.60 -12.40
N PHE A 374 -23.46 23.71 -13.10
CA PHE A 374 -24.54 24.36 -13.85
C PHE A 374 -25.00 23.52 -15.03
N LEU A 375 -24.07 22.94 -15.81
CA LEU A 375 -24.42 22.04 -16.91
C LEU A 375 -25.21 20.82 -16.41
N LYS A 376 -24.74 20.17 -15.34
CA LYS A 376 -25.41 19.00 -14.75
C LYS A 376 -26.80 19.37 -14.23
N LEU A 377 -26.94 20.51 -13.55
CA LEU A 377 -28.23 21.00 -13.05
C LEU A 377 -29.21 21.28 -14.20
N SER A 378 -28.79 22.00 -15.23
CA SER A 378 -29.63 22.26 -16.42
C SER A 378 -30.06 20.97 -17.11
N LEU A 379 -29.14 20.01 -17.24
CA LEU A 379 -29.45 18.72 -17.86
C LEU A 379 -30.39 17.86 -17.03
N PHE A 380 -30.42 18.00 -15.69
CA PHE A 380 -31.43 17.32 -14.87
C PHE A 380 -32.85 17.76 -15.22
N PHE A 381 -33.09 19.07 -15.37
CA PHE A 381 -34.39 19.57 -15.78
C PHE A 381 -34.80 19.11 -17.19
N ILE A 382 -33.82 18.80 -18.04
CA ILE A 382 -34.08 18.29 -19.39
C ILE A 382 -34.35 16.78 -19.36
N PHE A 383 -33.47 15.97 -18.77
CA PHE A 383 -33.53 14.51 -18.92
C PHE A 383 -34.41 13.80 -17.90
N ILE A 384 -34.56 14.32 -16.67
CA ILE A 384 -35.38 13.65 -15.64
C ILE A 384 -36.84 13.51 -16.10
N PRO A 385 -37.50 14.53 -16.69
CA PRO A 385 -38.89 14.39 -17.14
C PRO A 385 -39.12 13.33 -18.24
N PHE A 386 -38.11 13.03 -19.06
CA PHE A 386 -38.26 12.06 -20.18
C PHE A 386 -37.80 10.65 -19.83
N PHE A 387 -36.88 10.50 -18.87
CA PHE A 387 -36.17 9.24 -18.60
C PHE A 387 -36.16 8.85 -17.12
N ASP A 388 -36.95 9.51 -16.28
CA ASP A 388 -37.02 9.32 -14.82
C ASP A 388 -35.60 9.28 -14.20
N ILE A 389 -35.34 8.30 -13.33
CA ILE A 389 -34.07 8.16 -12.61
C ILE A 389 -32.89 7.86 -13.55
N VAL A 390 -33.14 7.24 -14.72
CA VAL A 390 -32.09 7.02 -15.75
C VAL A 390 -31.70 8.34 -16.41
N GLY A 391 -32.60 9.33 -16.42
CA GLY A 391 -32.31 10.70 -16.86
C GLY A 391 -31.18 11.35 -16.06
N ILE A 392 -30.99 10.97 -14.79
CA ILE A 392 -29.86 11.41 -13.97
C ILE A 392 -28.54 10.90 -14.55
N SER A 393 -28.49 9.63 -14.97
CA SER A 393 -27.30 9.03 -15.59
C SER A 393 -26.91 9.74 -16.88
N TRP A 394 -27.90 10.07 -17.73
CA TRP A 394 -27.67 10.82 -18.97
C TRP A 394 -27.22 12.25 -18.74
N SER A 395 -27.73 12.90 -17.69
CA SER A 395 -27.29 14.23 -17.26
C SER A 395 -25.84 14.21 -16.79
N VAL A 396 -25.46 13.22 -15.98
CA VAL A 396 -24.08 13.01 -15.51
C VAL A 396 -23.16 12.72 -16.69
N PHE A 397 -23.57 11.84 -17.61
CA PHE A 397 -22.80 11.51 -18.81
C PHE A 397 -22.50 12.73 -19.68
N SER A 398 -23.55 13.47 -20.05
CA SER A 398 -23.44 14.62 -20.95
C SER A 398 -22.63 15.75 -20.31
N SER A 399 -22.87 16.05 -19.03
CA SER A 399 -22.14 17.08 -18.29
C SER A 399 -20.64 16.75 -18.12
N GLN A 400 -20.28 15.47 -17.90
CA GLN A 400 -18.88 15.05 -17.76
C GLN A 400 -18.09 15.09 -19.08
N ILE A 401 -18.73 14.82 -20.21
CA ILE A 401 -18.11 15.01 -21.54
C ILE A 401 -17.81 16.49 -21.78
N LEU A 402 -18.80 17.36 -21.55
CA LEU A 402 -18.62 18.80 -21.72
C LEU A 402 -17.55 19.34 -20.77
N GLN A 403 -17.54 18.90 -19.51
CA GLN A 403 -16.49 19.26 -18.56
C GLN A 403 -15.11 18.83 -19.06
N PHE A 404 -14.97 17.61 -19.58
CA PHE A 404 -13.70 17.14 -20.12
C PHE A 404 -13.18 18.04 -21.25
N ILE A 405 -14.05 18.45 -22.18
CA ILE A 405 -13.70 19.37 -23.26
C ILE A 405 -13.17 20.70 -22.69
N ILE A 406 -13.90 21.30 -21.74
CA ILE A 406 -13.52 22.55 -21.08
C ILE A 406 -12.16 22.41 -20.36
N ILE A 407 -12.01 21.36 -19.54
CA ILE A 407 -10.77 21.10 -18.79
C ILE A 407 -9.59 20.88 -19.74
N PHE A 408 -9.80 20.17 -20.85
CA PHE A 408 -8.76 19.93 -21.85
C PHE A 408 -8.29 21.25 -22.51
N ILE A 409 -9.23 22.14 -22.85
CA ILE A 409 -8.93 23.48 -23.38
C ILE A 409 -8.15 24.30 -22.34
N LEU A 410 -8.61 24.33 -21.08
CA LEU A 410 -7.94 25.04 -19.99
C LEU A 410 -6.53 24.49 -19.71
N PHE A 411 -6.36 23.17 -19.78
CA PHE A 411 -5.07 22.51 -19.62
C PHE A 411 -4.08 22.90 -20.72
N LYS A 412 -4.51 22.90 -22.00
CA LYS A 412 -3.69 23.40 -23.12
C LYS A 412 -3.29 24.86 -22.90
N LYS A 413 -4.23 25.72 -22.49
CA LYS A 413 -3.98 27.13 -22.17
C LYS A 413 -2.98 27.29 -21.02
N SER A 414 -3.08 26.46 -19.98
CA SER A 414 -2.17 26.43 -18.83
C SER A 414 -0.73 26.13 -19.25
N LEU A 415 -0.54 25.11 -20.09
CA LEU A 415 0.79 24.75 -20.60
C LEU A 415 1.38 25.81 -21.54
N ARG A 416 0.56 26.37 -22.45
CA ARG A 416 0.99 27.45 -23.36
C ARG A 416 1.53 28.65 -22.58
N LYS A 417 0.80 29.09 -21.55
CA LYS A 417 1.21 30.20 -20.67
C LYS A 417 2.48 29.92 -19.87
N ARG A 418 2.82 28.67 -19.59
CA ARG A 418 3.99 28.31 -18.77
C ARG A 418 5.27 28.14 -19.60
N TYR A 419 5.15 27.68 -20.84
CA TYR A 419 6.30 27.23 -21.63
C TYR A 419 6.47 27.88 -23.01
N ASN A 420 5.67 28.89 -23.40
CA ASN A 420 5.78 29.69 -24.64
C ASN A 420 6.21 28.87 -25.90
N ASN A 421 5.23 28.35 -26.66
CA ASN A 421 5.31 27.61 -27.94
C ASN A 421 5.26 26.06 -27.92
N ASP A 422 5.26 25.50 -29.14
CA ASP A 422 4.09 24.94 -29.82
C ASP A 422 4.09 23.42 -29.93
N LYS A 423 2.88 22.92 -30.23
CA LYS A 423 2.47 21.54 -30.56
C LYS A 423 2.82 20.46 -29.53
N PHE A 424 1.75 19.88 -28.98
CA PHE A 424 1.79 18.61 -28.26
C PHE A 424 2.15 17.50 -29.28
N GLN A 425 3.42 17.10 -29.35
CA GLN A 425 3.80 15.92 -30.14
C GLN A 425 3.45 14.67 -29.33
N ILE A 426 2.35 14.01 -29.74
CA ILE A 426 1.96 12.69 -29.22
C ILE A 426 2.70 11.64 -30.06
N ASN A 427 3.36 10.69 -29.41
CA ASN A 427 4.11 9.64 -30.10
C ASN A 427 3.15 8.68 -30.84
N PRO A 428 3.16 8.62 -32.19
CA PRO A 428 2.13 7.90 -32.97
C PRO A 428 2.17 6.38 -32.79
N ARG A 429 3.35 5.79 -32.50
CA ARG A 429 3.50 4.34 -32.28
C ARG A 429 2.77 3.88 -31.02
N GLU A 430 2.78 4.69 -29.97
CA GLU A 430 2.14 4.35 -28.70
C GLU A 430 0.61 4.47 -28.78
N ASN A 431 0.09 5.39 -29.60
CA ASN A 431 -1.35 5.52 -29.81
C ASN A 431 -1.93 4.29 -30.53
N LYS A 432 -1.22 3.77 -31.54
CA LYS A 432 -1.65 2.55 -32.26
C LYS A 432 -1.83 1.37 -31.32
N PHE A 433 -0.92 1.19 -30.35
CA PHE A 433 -1.01 0.11 -29.36
C PHE A 433 -2.30 0.19 -28.52
N TRP A 434 -2.65 1.37 -27.99
CA TRP A 434 -3.87 1.53 -27.19
C TRP A 434 -5.14 1.35 -28.01
N VAL A 435 -5.16 1.83 -29.26
CA VAL A 435 -6.27 1.61 -30.18
C VAL A 435 -6.46 0.10 -30.43
N ILE A 436 -5.38 -0.63 -30.69
CA ILE A 436 -5.42 -2.09 -30.89
C ILE A 436 -5.96 -2.80 -29.64
N ILE A 437 -5.50 -2.43 -28.44
CA ILE A 437 -6.01 -3.01 -27.20
C ILE A 437 -7.50 -2.75 -27.04
N THR A 438 -7.97 -1.52 -27.28
CA THR A 438 -9.39 -1.18 -27.15
C THR A 438 -10.24 -1.99 -28.13
N ILE A 439 -9.81 -2.11 -29.39
CA ILE A 439 -10.49 -2.91 -30.41
C ILE A 439 -10.50 -4.39 -29.99
N PHE A 440 -9.35 -4.93 -29.58
CA PHE A 440 -9.25 -6.31 -29.09
C PHE A 440 -10.21 -6.57 -27.94
N CYS A 441 -10.26 -5.68 -26.94
CA CYS A 441 -11.16 -5.85 -25.80
C CYS A 441 -12.63 -5.76 -26.23
N ALA A 442 -12.99 -4.84 -27.12
CA ALA A 442 -14.34 -4.72 -27.65
C ALA A 442 -14.81 -6.01 -28.34
N ILE A 443 -13.97 -6.56 -29.22
CA ILE A 443 -14.25 -7.81 -29.93
C ILE A 443 -14.29 -8.98 -28.95
N TYR A 444 -13.25 -9.15 -28.12
CA TYR A 444 -13.14 -10.26 -27.20
C TYR A 444 -14.32 -10.31 -26.24
N PHE A 445 -14.58 -9.23 -25.49
CA PHE A 445 -15.68 -9.21 -24.54
C PHE A 445 -17.05 -9.21 -25.23
N GLY A 446 -17.17 -8.69 -26.45
CA GLY A 446 -18.40 -8.81 -27.24
C GLY A 446 -18.73 -10.26 -27.63
N LEU A 447 -17.72 -11.04 -28.06
CA LEU A 447 -17.89 -12.46 -28.42
C LEU A 447 -18.39 -13.33 -27.25
N GLY A 448 -18.02 -12.99 -26.02
CA GLY A 448 -18.50 -13.73 -24.85
C GLY A 448 -20.01 -13.59 -24.59
N LEU A 449 -20.72 -12.67 -25.26
CA LEU A 449 -22.19 -12.61 -25.23
C LEU A 449 -22.86 -13.78 -25.97
N LEU A 450 -22.14 -14.45 -26.88
CA LEU A 450 -22.63 -15.63 -27.59
C LEU A 450 -22.65 -16.89 -26.70
N ILE A 451 -22.05 -16.81 -25.52
CA ILE A 451 -21.98 -17.91 -24.56
C ILE A 451 -23.24 -17.89 -23.70
N ASN A 452 -24.07 -18.92 -23.84
CA ASN A 452 -25.33 -19.05 -23.08
C ASN A 452 -25.10 -19.49 -21.62
N ASP A 453 -24.03 -20.25 -21.34
CA ASP A 453 -23.71 -20.73 -20.00
C ASP A 453 -22.96 -19.65 -19.19
N ILE A 454 -23.53 -19.29 -18.03
CA ILE A 454 -23.02 -18.22 -17.18
C ILE A 454 -21.65 -18.53 -16.57
N LEU A 455 -21.36 -19.80 -16.23
CA LEU A 455 -20.07 -20.21 -15.67
C LEU A 455 -18.97 -20.13 -16.73
N ILE A 456 -19.28 -20.56 -17.95
CA ILE A 456 -18.37 -20.45 -19.10
C ILE A 456 -18.13 -18.97 -19.43
N GLN A 457 -19.15 -18.13 -19.36
CA GLN A 457 -19.04 -16.70 -19.58
C GLN A 457 -18.16 -16.02 -18.51
N ILE A 458 -18.27 -16.40 -17.23
CA ILE A 458 -17.37 -15.94 -16.17
C ILE A 458 -15.93 -16.38 -16.45
N PHE A 459 -15.72 -17.65 -16.79
CA PHE A 459 -14.40 -18.16 -17.14
C PHE A 459 -13.79 -17.41 -18.32
N TYR A 460 -14.58 -17.14 -19.36
CA TYR A 460 -14.18 -16.36 -20.53
C TYR A 460 -13.76 -14.93 -20.15
N ILE A 461 -14.53 -14.24 -19.29
CA ILE A 461 -14.16 -12.92 -18.76
C ILE A 461 -12.80 -12.98 -18.04
N MET A 462 -12.58 -13.99 -17.20
CA MET A 462 -11.32 -14.16 -16.46
C MET A 462 -10.13 -14.36 -17.40
N VAL A 463 -10.28 -15.17 -18.45
CA VAL A 463 -9.23 -15.40 -19.45
C VAL A 463 -8.86 -14.10 -20.16
N GLY A 464 -9.86 -13.29 -20.58
CA GLY A 464 -9.62 -11.98 -21.19
C GLY A 464 -8.80 -11.04 -20.31
N LEU A 465 -9.16 -10.95 -19.02
CA LEU A 465 -8.42 -10.14 -18.05
C LEU A 465 -6.96 -10.61 -17.88
N VAL A 466 -6.72 -11.92 -17.88
CA VAL A 466 -5.38 -12.50 -17.81
C VAL A 466 -4.57 -12.20 -19.07
N ILE A 467 -5.17 -12.33 -20.26
CA ILE A 467 -4.50 -12.02 -21.54
C ILE A 467 -4.05 -10.56 -21.54
N ILE A 468 -4.94 -9.63 -21.18
CA ILE A 468 -4.62 -8.19 -21.13
C ILE A 468 -3.45 -7.93 -20.17
N PHE A 469 -3.52 -8.54 -18.97
CA PHE A 469 -2.45 -8.46 -17.99
C PHE A 469 -1.12 -9.02 -18.51
N LEU A 470 -1.13 -10.13 -19.24
CA LEU A 470 0.05 -10.74 -19.85
C LEU A 470 0.62 -9.91 -21.01
N THR A 471 -0.22 -9.38 -21.92
CA THR A 471 0.23 -8.47 -22.98
C THR A 471 0.91 -7.23 -22.42
N TYR A 472 0.35 -6.66 -21.35
CA TYR A 472 0.98 -5.54 -20.65
C TYR A 472 2.31 -5.93 -20.02
N SER A 473 2.32 -7.06 -19.33
CA SER A 473 3.48 -7.65 -18.69
C SER A 473 4.64 -7.86 -19.70
N TYR A 474 4.30 -8.27 -20.92
CA TYR A 474 5.23 -8.49 -22.03
C TYR A 474 5.84 -7.20 -22.60
N THR A 475 5.13 -6.06 -22.59
CA THR A 475 5.68 -4.75 -23.02
C THR A 475 6.82 -4.18 -22.13
N GLY A 476 7.38 -4.97 -21.20
CA GLY A 476 8.53 -4.60 -20.36
C GLY A 476 8.17 -4.21 -18.93
N TYR A 477 6.88 -4.17 -18.57
CA TYR A 477 6.42 -3.77 -17.23
C TYR A 477 6.47 -4.91 -16.18
N LEU A 478 6.88 -6.14 -16.51
CA LEU A 478 7.19 -7.19 -15.52
C LEU A 478 8.44 -6.91 -14.67
N HIS A 479 9.38 -6.11 -15.17
CA HIS A 479 10.49 -5.61 -14.35
C HIS A 479 9.95 -4.79 -13.15
N PHE A 480 8.75 -4.23 -13.28
CA PHE A 480 8.12 -3.37 -12.29
C PHE A 480 7.50 -4.11 -11.08
N ILE A 481 6.81 -5.25 -11.24
CA ILE A 481 6.32 -6.05 -10.09
C ILE A 481 7.53 -6.56 -9.29
N SER A 482 8.56 -7.03 -9.97
CA SER A 482 9.73 -7.59 -9.32
C SER A 482 10.64 -6.55 -8.62
N ILE A 483 10.63 -5.29 -9.08
CA ILE A 483 11.27 -4.15 -8.40
C ILE A 483 10.43 -3.63 -7.23
N ASN A 484 9.10 -3.62 -7.34
CA ASN A 484 8.18 -3.14 -6.29
C ASN A 484 8.19 -4.05 -5.06
N LEU A 485 8.37 -5.33 -5.29
CA LEU A 485 8.67 -6.32 -4.27
C LEU A 485 9.98 -6.01 -3.49
N ARG A 486 10.91 -5.21 -4.04
CA ARG A 486 12.12 -4.72 -3.33
C ARG A 486 11.87 -3.50 -2.42
N PHE A 487 10.72 -2.83 -2.48
CA PHE A 487 10.42 -1.60 -1.69
C PHE A 487 10.23 -1.88 -0.18
N PHE A 488 9.82 -3.10 0.20
CA PHE A 488 9.72 -3.51 1.61
C PHE A 488 11.08 -3.75 2.29
N LYS A 489 12.21 -3.53 1.60
CA LYS A 489 13.53 -3.45 2.23
C LYS A 489 13.63 -2.21 3.12
N VAL A 490 13.13 -2.33 4.34
CA VAL A 490 13.49 -1.46 5.46
C VAL A 490 15.02 -1.49 5.55
N LYS A 491 15.68 -0.38 5.19
CA LYS A 491 17.08 -0.10 5.51
C LYS A 491 17.22 0.00 7.04
N LYS A 492 17.13 -1.14 7.73
CA LYS A 492 17.69 -1.26 9.08
C LYS A 492 19.21 -1.30 8.92
N THR A 493 19.89 -0.54 9.77
CA THR A 493 21.35 -0.49 9.82
C THR A 493 21.91 -1.91 9.99
N LYS A 494 22.52 -2.46 8.92
CA LYS A 494 23.18 -3.79 8.92
C LYS A 494 24.12 -3.97 10.13
N LYS A 495 24.66 -2.86 10.66
CA LYS A 495 25.52 -2.78 11.85
C LYS A 495 24.88 -3.39 13.12
N LYS A 496 23.60 -3.14 13.40
CA LYS A 496 22.93 -3.64 14.64
C LYS A 496 22.63 -5.15 14.59
N ARG A 497 22.30 -5.69 13.42
CA ARG A 497 22.00 -7.13 13.23
C ARG A 497 23.24 -8.00 13.50
N ASN A 498 24.38 -7.65 12.92
CA ASN A 498 25.57 -8.49 12.98
C ASN A 498 26.17 -8.53 14.40
N ILE A 499 26.06 -7.43 15.16
CA ILE A 499 26.46 -7.39 16.57
C ILE A 499 25.64 -8.38 17.41
N ILE A 500 24.31 -8.40 17.24
CA ILE A 500 23.43 -9.32 17.98
C ILE A 500 23.74 -10.78 17.62
N LEU A 501 24.00 -11.08 16.33
CA LEU A 501 24.37 -12.43 15.88
C LEU A 501 25.73 -12.86 16.45
N SER A 502 26.74 -11.98 16.45
CA SER A 502 28.03 -12.30 17.07
C SER A 502 27.92 -12.49 18.58
N LEU A 503 27.09 -11.70 19.27
CA LEU A 503 26.83 -11.89 20.71
C LEU A 503 26.10 -13.21 20.99
N ARG A 504 25.19 -13.60 20.09
CA ARG A 504 24.48 -14.89 20.16
C ARG A 504 25.47 -16.04 20.11
N ILE A 505 26.29 -16.10 19.05
CA ILE A 505 27.29 -17.15 18.86
C ILE A 505 28.27 -17.14 20.03
N ARG A 506 28.79 -15.97 20.43
CA ARG A 506 29.71 -15.84 21.57
C ARG A 506 29.13 -16.40 22.87
N LYS A 507 27.86 -16.11 23.22
CA LYS A 507 27.24 -16.66 24.44
C LYS A 507 27.08 -18.17 24.41
N ILE A 508 26.81 -18.74 23.23
CA ILE A 508 26.72 -20.20 23.04
C ILE A 508 28.11 -20.82 23.19
N MET A 509 29.10 -20.24 22.52
CA MET A 509 30.49 -20.66 22.57
C MET A 509 31.07 -20.61 23.98
N PHE A 510 30.76 -19.58 24.77
CA PHE A 510 31.22 -19.49 26.16
C PHE A 510 30.78 -20.69 27.03
N LYS A 511 29.68 -21.35 26.67
CA LYS A 511 29.19 -22.55 27.37
C LYS A 511 29.72 -23.86 26.78
N THR A 512 30.38 -23.84 25.63
CA THR A 512 30.62 -25.04 24.81
C THR A 512 32.05 -25.17 24.28
N ALA A 513 32.83 -24.08 24.23
CA ALA A 513 34.19 -24.06 23.71
C ALA A 513 35.17 -23.52 24.77
N LYS A 514 36.38 -24.10 24.82
CA LYS A 514 37.47 -23.63 25.71
C LYS A 514 38.05 -22.30 25.21
N LYS A 515 38.68 -21.50 26.10
CA LYS A 515 39.43 -20.30 25.69
C LYS A 515 40.50 -20.69 24.64
N SER A 516 40.73 -19.82 23.66
CA SER A 516 41.70 -20.04 22.57
C SER A 516 41.43 -21.23 21.63
N SER A 517 40.20 -21.76 21.62
CA SER A 517 39.73 -22.76 20.63
C SER A 517 39.97 -22.31 19.18
N ILE A 518 40.21 -23.28 18.29
CA ILE A 518 40.32 -23.06 16.84
C ILE A 518 38.92 -23.19 16.22
N ILE A 519 38.44 -22.13 15.59
CA ILE A 519 37.06 -22.02 15.10
C ILE A 519 37.03 -21.82 13.59
N LEU A 520 36.10 -22.50 12.92
CA LEU A 520 35.77 -22.21 11.52
C LEU A 520 34.49 -21.37 11.44
N ASP A 521 34.55 -20.25 10.72
CA ASP A 521 33.40 -19.48 10.24
C ASP A 521 33.16 -19.86 8.76
N ASP A 522 32.31 -20.86 8.55
CA ASP A 522 32.04 -21.48 7.26
C ASP A 522 30.98 -20.66 6.52
N GLY A 523 31.44 -19.78 5.60
CA GLY A 523 30.62 -18.80 4.88
C GLY A 523 30.63 -17.42 5.56
N CYS A 524 31.81 -16.85 5.78
CA CYS A 524 31.99 -15.67 6.63
C CYS A 524 31.47 -14.34 6.03
N GLY A 525 31.20 -14.28 4.72
CA GLY A 525 30.57 -13.14 4.05
C GLY A 525 31.35 -11.85 4.25
N THR A 526 30.74 -10.85 4.92
CA THR A 526 31.42 -9.56 5.19
C THR A 526 32.39 -9.57 6.38
N SER A 527 32.71 -10.77 6.92
CA SER A 527 33.62 -11.06 8.04
C SER A 527 33.32 -10.40 9.40
N LYS A 528 32.12 -9.81 9.56
CA LYS A 528 31.75 -9.07 10.78
C LYS A 528 31.56 -9.98 12.01
N ILE A 529 31.13 -11.22 11.81
CA ILE A 529 31.01 -12.21 12.89
C ILE A 529 32.41 -12.69 13.27
N THR A 530 33.19 -13.07 12.26
CA THR A 530 34.60 -13.45 12.33
C THR A 530 35.42 -12.47 13.17
N PHE A 531 35.43 -11.17 12.83
CA PHE A 531 36.21 -10.18 13.57
C PHE A 531 35.78 -9.98 15.03
N ASN A 532 34.47 -10.10 15.31
CA ASN A 532 33.97 -9.97 16.68
C ASN A 532 34.37 -11.15 17.56
N LEU A 533 34.46 -12.36 16.98
CA LEU A 533 34.86 -13.56 17.70
C LEU A 533 36.40 -13.69 17.78
N ALA A 534 37.14 -13.18 16.78
CA ALA A 534 38.61 -13.25 16.72
C ALA A 534 39.31 -12.55 17.90
N ARG A 535 38.61 -11.68 18.64
CA ARG A 535 39.14 -11.03 19.85
C ARG A 535 39.50 -12.03 20.98
N ILE A 536 39.02 -13.27 20.91
CA ILE A 536 39.08 -14.23 22.03
C ILE A 536 39.59 -15.60 21.57
N HIS A 537 39.54 -15.87 20.26
CA HIS A 537 39.79 -17.18 19.69
C HIS A 537 40.54 -17.07 18.37
N ASN A 538 41.20 -18.16 17.97
CA ASN A 538 41.80 -18.29 16.65
C ASN A 538 40.71 -18.71 15.66
N ILE A 539 40.44 -17.84 14.69
CA ILE A 539 39.37 -18.09 13.72
C ILE A 539 39.92 -18.18 12.32
N VAL A 540 39.44 -19.20 11.61
CA VAL A 540 39.55 -19.33 10.16
C VAL A 540 38.19 -19.00 9.56
N GLY A 541 38.11 -18.00 8.69
CA GLY A 541 36.92 -17.69 7.91
C GLY A 541 37.08 -18.14 6.47
N ILE A 542 36.10 -18.85 5.93
CA ILE A 542 36.08 -19.21 4.50
C ILE A 542 35.01 -18.43 3.75
N GLU A 543 35.32 -18.03 2.53
CA GLU A 543 34.41 -17.31 1.63
C GLU A 543 34.67 -17.78 0.19
N PRO A 544 33.65 -18.31 -0.52
CA PRO A 544 33.85 -18.83 -1.87
C PRO A 544 34.03 -17.71 -2.91
N ASN A 545 33.44 -16.52 -2.68
CA ASN A 545 33.51 -15.41 -3.62
C ASN A 545 34.81 -14.60 -3.44
N LEU A 546 35.65 -14.60 -4.48
CA LEU A 546 36.95 -13.92 -4.47
C LEU A 546 36.83 -12.40 -4.17
N ASN A 547 35.82 -11.72 -4.71
CA ASN A 547 35.64 -10.28 -4.50
C ASN A 547 35.34 -9.96 -3.02
N ASN A 548 34.46 -10.76 -2.39
CA ASN A 548 34.18 -10.63 -0.97
C ASN A 548 35.44 -10.88 -0.14
N LEU A 549 36.24 -11.90 -0.48
CA LEU A 549 37.49 -12.21 0.21
C LEU A 549 38.51 -11.06 0.11
N MET A 550 38.65 -10.44 -1.06
CA MET A 550 39.52 -9.27 -1.26
C MET A 550 39.08 -8.07 -0.41
N GLU A 551 37.77 -7.82 -0.31
CA GLU A 551 37.24 -6.79 0.60
C GLU A 551 37.52 -7.08 2.08
N ILE A 552 37.60 -8.36 2.46
CA ILE A 552 37.93 -8.76 3.83
C ILE A 552 39.42 -8.51 4.11
N LYS A 553 40.31 -8.89 3.19
CA LYS A 553 41.77 -8.70 3.32
C LYS A 553 42.18 -7.23 3.39
N ASN A 554 41.41 -6.33 2.77
CA ASN A 554 41.64 -4.88 2.83
C ASN A 554 41.25 -4.21 4.16
N LYS A 555 40.68 -4.94 5.12
CA LYS A 555 40.31 -4.39 6.44
C LYS A 555 41.50 -4.50 7.41
N PRO A 556 41.59 -3.59 8.41
CA PRO A 556 42.65 -3.65 9.41
C PRO A 556 42.74 -5.03 10.05
N ASN A 557 43.95 -5.59 9.99
CA ASN A 557 44.20 -7.00 10.24
C ASN A 557 44.12 -7.30 11.74
N ASN A 558 43.39 -8.35 12.11
CA ASN A 558 43.32 -8.85 13.48
C ASN A 558 44.24 -10.09 13.53
N LYS A 559 45.29 -10.10 14.36
CA LYS A 559 46.35 -11.15 14.36
C LYS A 559 45.84 -12.59 14.53
N THR A 560 44.59 -12.76 14.97
CA THR A 560 43.95 -14.04 15.30
C THR A 560 42.88 -14.48 14.28
N ALA A 561 42.69 -13.73 13.19
CA ALA A 561 41.73 -14.06 12.12
C ALA A 561 42.44 -14.37 10.80
N TYR A 562 42.21 -15.57 10.26
CA TYR A 562 42.75 -16.06 9.00
C TYR A 562 41.61 -16.23 8.00
N PHE A 563 41.82 -15.84 6.74
CA PHE A 563 40.79 -15.92 5.70
C PHE A 563 41.27 -16.70 4.48
N LEU A 564 40.47 -17.65 4.02
CA LEU A 564 40.78 -18.53 2.89
C LEU A 564 39.63 -18.56 1.88
N GLN A 565 39.96 -18.61 0.59
CA GLN A 565 38.96 -18.89 -0.44
C GLN A 565 38.64 -20.38 -0.43
N SER A 566 37.41 -20.75 -0.11
CA SER A 566 36.96 -22.15 -0.12
C SER A 566 35.44 -22.23 -0.20
N VAL A 567 34.96 -23.37 -0.67
CA VAL A 567 33.54 -23.76 -0.68
C VAL A 567 33.30 -24.72 0.49
N GLY A 568 32.18 -24.57 1.20
CA GLY A 568 31.89 -25.40 2.39
C GLY A 568 31.61 -26.87 2.07
N GLU A 569 31.24 -27.17 0.83
CA GLU A 569 31.08 -28.54 0.31
C GLU A 569 32.39 -29.29 0.03
N ALA A 570 33.55 -28.61 0.08
CA ALA A 570 34.87 -29.21 -0.14
C ALA A 570 35.94 -28.41 0.61
N LEU A 571 36.15 -28.75 1.89
CA LEU A 571 37.00 -27.97 2.80
C LEU A 571 38.46 -28.44 2.76
N PRO A 572 39.44 -27.54 2.52
CA PRO A 572 40.88 -27.87 2.41
C PRO A 572 41.54 -28.02 3.78
N PHE A 573 40.85 -28.65 4.73
CA PHE A 573 41.33 -28.88 6.08
C PHE A 573 41.43 -30.37 6.36
N LYS A 574 42.41 -30.76 7.18
CA LYS A 574 42.52 -32.14 7.68
C LYS A 574 41.32 -32.49 8.59
N ASN A 575 41.07 -33.78 8.74
CA ASN A 575 40.02 -34.29 9.63
C ASN A 575 40.24 -33.80 11.08
N ASN A 576 39.16 -33.61 11.83
CA ASN A 576 39.19 -33.26 13.26
C ASN A 576 40.09 -32.05 13.61
N ARG A 577 40.05 -30.99 12.79
CA ARG A 577 40.88 -29.79 12.99
C ARG A 577 40.25 -28.76 13.92
N PHE A 578 38.93 -28.59 13.87
CA PHE A 578 38.24 -27.47 14.54
C PHE A 578 37.54 -27.86 15.82
N ASP A 579 37.61 -26.98 16.82
CA ASP A 579 36.92 -27.11 18.11
C ASP A 579 35.48 -26.62 18.05
N PHE A 580 35.18 -25.73 17.11
CA PHE A 580 33.83 -25.22 16.88
C PHE A 580 33.68 -24.81 15.42
N VAL A 581 32.52 -25.07 14.82
CA VAL A 581 32.19 -24.62 13.46
C VAL A 581 30.95 -23.76 13.52
N VAL A 582 30.95 -22.65 12.79
CA VAL A 582 29.83 -21.71 12.68
C VAL A 582 29.33 -21.74 11.23
N SER A 583 28.07 -22.13 11.04
CA SER A 583 27.35 -22.05 9.77
C SER A 583 26.14 -21.13 9.94
N GLN A 584 26.30 -19.86 9.59
CA GLN A 584 25.32 -18.81 9.85
C GLN A 584 24.64 -18.35 8.55
N MET A 585 23.47 -18.92 8.21
CA MET A 585 22.68 -18.58 7.01
C MET A 585 23.45 -18.90 5.71
N VAL A 586 23.93 -20.14 5.62
CA VAL A 586 24.81 -20.63 4.54
C VAL A 586 24.17 -21.80 3.79
N LEU A 587 23.54 -22.73 4.49
CA LEU A 587 22.94 -23.95 3.91
C LEU A 587 21.91 -23.64 2.81
N GLU A 588 21.22 -22.50 2.87
CA GLU A 588 20.27 -22.06 1.83
C GLU A 588 20.95 -21.76 0.48
N HIS A 589 22.25 -21.50 0.48
CA HIS A 589 23.05 -21.16 -0.69
C HIS A 589 23.90 -22.33 -1.21
N CYS A 590 24.08 -23.39 -0.41
CA CYS A 590 24.85 -24.57 -0.82
C CYS A 590 24.22 -25.28 -2.02
N HIS A 591 25.04 -25.86 -2.89
CA HIS A 591 24.56 -26.75 -3.97
C HIS A 591 24.12 -28.09 -3.39
N SER A 592 24.87 -28.63 -2.43
CA SER A 592 24.52 -29.86 -1.72
C SER A 592 24.64 -29.66 -0.22
N THR A 593 23.49 -29.55 0.45
CA THR A 593 23.40 -29.50 1.91
C THR A 593 24.03 -30.73 2.57
N ILE A 594 23.93 -31.91 1.95
CA ILE A 594 24.46 -33.16 2.49
C ILE A 594 25.99 -33.15 2.45
N LYS A 595 26.61 -32.81 1.31
CA LYS A 595 28.07 -32.73 1.19
C LYS A 595 28.65 -31.69 2.15
N TYR A 596 28.02 -30.52 2.26
CA TYR A 596 28.40 -29.48 3.23
C TYR A 596 28.43 -30.00 4.67
N LEU A 597 27.37 -30.72 5.08
CA LEU A 597 27.27 -31.28 6.43
C LEU A 597 28.27 -32.43 6.64
N GLN A 598 28.55 -33.26 5.64
CA GLN A 598 29.58 -34.30 5.71
C GLN A 598 30.98 -33.71 5.87
N GLU A 599 31.30 -32.64 5.15
CA GLU A 599 32.58 -31.93 5.29
C GLU A 599 32.69 -31.28 6.68
N SER A 600 31.66 -30.57 7.11
CA SER A 600 31.57 -30.03 8.47
C SER A 600 31.74 -31.13 9.54
N PHE A 601 31.23 -32.34 9.29
CA PHE A 601 31.39 -33.48 10.19
C PHE A 601 32.84 -33.94 10.19
N ARG A 602 33.46 -34.10 9.02
CA ARG A 602 34.85 -34.56 8.86
C ARG A 602 35.85 -33.65 9.59
N ILE A 603 35.71 -32.33 9.48
CA ILE A 603 36.66 -31.37 10.04
C ILE A 603 36.43 -31.02 11.52
N LEU A 604 35.23 -31.26 12.06
CA LEU A 604 34.90 -30.99 13.45
C LEU A 604 35.49 -32.10 14.34
N LYS A 605 36.18 -31.74 15.43
CA LYS A 605 36.66 -32.72 16.41
C LYS A 605 35.50 -33.49 17.07
N ASN A 606 35.79 -34.70 17.56
CA ASN A 606 34.82 -35.48 18.31
C ASN A 606 34.37 -34.75 19.58
N SER A 607 33.11 -34.95 19.98
CA SER A 607 32.47 -34.31 21.15
C SER A 607 32.36 -32.77 21.12
N ASN A 608 32.73 -32.13 20.00
CA ASN A 608 32.60 -30.69 19.80
C ASN A 608 31.34 -30.33 18.99
N PHE A 609 31.05 -29.03 18.94
CA PHE A 609 29.78 -28.51 18.44
C PHE A 609 29.91 -27.71 17.13
N LEU A 610 28.90 -27.86 16.30
CA LEU A 610 28.64 -27.06 15.11
C LEU A 610 27.38 -26.22 15.38
N TYR A 611 27.50 -24.91 15.27
CA TYR A 611 26.36 -23.99 15.28
C TYR A 611 25.81 -23.84 13.87
N ILE A 612 24.51 -24.05 13.72
CA ILE A 612 23.80 -23.90 12.44
C ILE A 612 22.67 -22.91 12.62
N SER A 613 22.49 -22.00 11.66
CA SER A 613 21.24 -21.27 11.54
C SER A 613 20.75 -21.24 10.11
N VAL A 614 19.44 -21.39 9.94
CA VAL A 614 18.76 -21.38 8.64
C VAL A 614 17.52 -20.47 8.67
N PRO A 615 17.14 -19.88 7.53
CA PRO A 615 15.90 -19.12 7.41
C PRO A 615 14.68 -20.05 7.45
N ASN A 616 13.56 -19.56 8.01
CA ASN A 616 12.26 -20.23 7.88
C ASN A 616 11.56 -19.72 6.61
N TRP A 617 11.49 -20.57 5.59
CA TRP A 617 10.82 -20.24 4.33
C TRP A 617 9.29 -20.31 4.39
N LEU A 618 8.72 -20.87 5.45
CA LEU A 618 7.28 -20.84 5.74
C LEU A 618 6.89 -19.60 6.57
N PHE A 619 7.83 -18.72 6.92
CA PHE A 619 7.47 -17.50 7.66
C PHE A 619 6.67 -16.55 6.73
N PRO A 620 5.57 -15.92 7.20
CA PRO A 620 4.75 -15.02 6.38
C PRO A 620 5.47 -13.79 5.83
N LEU A 621 6.69 -13.49 6.27
CA LEU A 621 7.51 -12.41 5.72
C LEU A 621 8.81 -13.00 5.19
N GLU A 622 9.00 -13.04 3.88
CA GLU A 622 10.13 -13.76 3.28
C GLU A 622 11.49 -13.21 3.79
N PRO A 623 12.42 -14.05 4.27
CA PRO A 623 13.60 -13.60 5.01
C PRO A 623 14.61 -12.74 4.20
N HIS A 624 14.70 -12.90 2.89
CA HIS A 624 15.65 -12.20 2.01
C HIS A 624 15.07 -10.90 1.41
N SER A 625 13.84 -10.94 0.93
CA SER A 625 13.10 -9.84 0.28
C SER A 625 12.25 -9.03 1.26
N LYS A 626 11.77 -9.66 2.35
CA LYS A 626 10.81 -9.14 3.33
C LYS A 626 9.45 -8.78 2.76
N ILE A 627 9.03 -9.48 1.72
CA ILE A 627 7.70 -9.32 1.15
C ILE A 627 6.72 -10.18 1.96
N PRO A 628 5.58 -9.63 2.39
CA PRO A 628 4.53 -10.41 3.04
C PRO A 628 3.97 -11.46 2.07
N LEU A 629 3.77 -12.69 2.57
CA LEU A 629 3.06 -13.81 1.96
C LEU A 629 3.61 -14.34 0.62
N ILE A 630 4.69 -13.77 0.09
CA ILE A 630 5.25 -14.22 -1.21
C ILE A 630 5.75 -15.68 -1.19
N THR A 631 6.10 -16.20 -0.02
CA THR A 631 6.55 -17.58 0.19
C THR A 631 5.47 -18.63 -0.15
N TYR A 632 4.20 -18.21 -0.18
CA TYR A 632 3.04 -19.04 -0.51
C TYR A 632 2.61 -18.95 -1.99
N LEU A 633 3.21 -18.04 -2.78
CA LEU A 633 2.94 -17.93 -4.21
C LEU A 633 3.83 -18.89 -5.02
N PRO A 634 3.40 -19.38 -6.20
CA PRO A 634 4.18 -20.25 -7.09
C PRO A 634 5.33 -19.52 -7.83
N ILE A 635 5.96 -18.52 -7.18
CA ILE A 635 7.01 -17.64 -7.75
C ILE A 635 8.40 -18.01 -7.17
N ARG A 636 8.54 -19.18 -6.53
CA ARG A 636 9.78 -19.63 -5.86
C ARG A 636 11.01 -19.65 -6.78
N HIS A 637 10.81 -19.99 -8.06
CA HIS A 637 11.87 -19.96 -9.08
C HIS A 637 12.47 -18.55 -9.27
N TYR A 638 11.65 -17.51 -9.21
CA TYR A 638 12.13 -16.13 -9.33
C TYR A 638 13.01 -15.69 -8.15
N LEU A 639 12.69 -16.19 -6.95
CA LEU A 639 13.46 -15.91 -5.73
C LEU A 639 14.81 -16.64 -5.72
N SER A 640 14.84 -17.89 -6.20
CA SER A 640 16.08 -18.67 -6.33
C SER A 640 17.14 -17.95 -7.18
N LYS A 641 16.74 -17.43 -8.35
CA LYS A 641 17.63 -16.77 -9.31
C LYS A 641 18.15 -15.41 -8.84
N ASN A 642 17.31 -14.62 -8.16
CA ASN A 642 17.69 -13.26 -7.73
C ASN A 642 18.48 -13.20 -6.41
N PHE A 643 18.30 -14.19 -5.54
CA PHE A 643 18.94 -14.22 -4.22
C PHE A 643 19.94 -15.36 -4.07
N LEU A 644 20.22 -16.11 -5.15
CA LEU A 644 21.12 -17.27 -5.17
C LEU A 644 20.75 -18.30 -4.10
N VAL A 645 19.46 -18.55 -3.93
CA VAL A 645 18.94 -19.52 -2.96
C VAL A 645 18.70 -20.83 -3.67
N ASN A 646 19.41 -21.87 -3.25
CA ASN A 646 19.31 -23.21 -3.78
C ASN A 646 18.41 -24.10 -2.90
N ASN A 647 18.36 -23.87 -1.59
CA ASN A 647 17.64 -24.74 -0.66
C ASN A 647 16.58 -24.00 0.18
N PHE A 648 15.36 -24.53 0.15
CA PHE A 648 14.24 -24.10 0.98
C PHE A 648 14.04 -25.05 2.16
N PHE A 649 14.10 -24.52 3.39
CA PHE A 649 13.99 -25.29 4.64
C PHE A 649 12.68 -25.02 5.39
N SER A 650 12.08 -26.11 5.87
CA SER A 650 11.13 -26.13 6.99
C SER A 650 11.82 -26.71 8.22
N TYR A 651 11.28 -26.47 9.42
CA TYR A 651 11.85 -26.96 10.68
C TYR A 651 12.06 -28.48 10.64
N SER A 652 11.05 -29.23 10.20
CA SER A 652 11.11 -30.68 10.10
C SER A 652 12.12 -31.15 9.06
N LYS A 653 12.21 -30.47 7.90
CA LYS A 653 13.14 -30.81 6.82
C LYS A 653 14.60 -30.67 7.27
N ILE A 654 14.98 -29.56 7.91
CA ILE A 654 16.36 -29.35 8.36
C ILE A 654 16.74 -30.35 9.47
N CYS A 655 15.87 -30.60 10.45
CA CYS A 655 16.11 -31.59 11.50
C CYS A 655 16.31 -33.01 10.93
N ARG A 656 15.54 -33.39 9.90
CA ARG A 656 15.70 -34.68 9.21
C ARG A 656 17.06 -34.79 8.51
N ILE A 657 17.46 -33.76 7.77
CA ILE A 657 18.75 -33.73 7.05
C ILE A 657 19.94 -33.79 8.03
N LEU A 658 19.86 -33.07 9.15
CA LEU A 658 20.91 -33.12 10.17
C LEU A 658 21.06 -34.52 10.76
N ARG A 659 19.94 -35.17 11.10
CA ARG A 659 19.95 -36.54 11.64
C ARG A 659 20.45 -37.57 10.62
N SER A 660 20.12 -37.43 9.34
CA SER A 660 20.63 -38.34 8.30
C SER A 660 22.13 -38.20 8.07
N CYS A 661 22.73 -37.07 8.47
CA CYS A 661 24.19 -36.85 8.45
C CYS A 661 24.85 -37.20 9.79
N ASN A 662 24.24 -38.07 10.61
CA ASN A 662 24.75 -38.53 11.91
C ASN A 662 25.01 -37.40 12.92
N TYR A 663 24.21 -36.33 12.90
CA TYR A 663 24.24 -35.32 13.94
C TYR A 663 23.15 -35.52 14.99
N SER A 664 23.52 -35.36 16.26
CA SER A 664 22.54 -35.10 17.33
C SER A 664 22.19 -33.61 17.34
N VAL A 665 20.89 -33.29 17.35
CA VAL A 665 20.37 -31.94 17.12
C VAL A 665 19.77 -31.36 18.39
N LYS A 666 20.30 -30.22 18.84
CA LYS A 666 19.75 -29.43 19.95
C LYS A 666 19.18 -28.10 19.45
N ASP A 667 17.89 -27.91 19.60
CA ASP A 667 17.22 -26.62 19.34
C ASP A 667 17.59 -25.61 20.44
N ILE A 668 18.09 -24.43 20.04
CA ILE A 668 18.55 -23.39 20.95
C ILE A 668 17.75 -22.08 20.83
N ASN A 669 16.61 -22.07 20.15
CA ASN A 669 15.83 -20.84 19.96
C ASN A 669 15.22 -20.29 21.26
N LEU A 670 14.80 -21.16 22.18
CA LEU A 670 14.35 -20.74 23.52
C LEU A 670 15.47 -20.08 24.34
N PHE A 671 16.69 -20.63 24.27
CA PHE A 671 17.87 -20.04 24.91
C PHE A 671 18.16 -18.64 24.36
N ILE A 672 18.05 -18.48 23.04
CA ILE A 672 18.20 -17.20 22.35
C ILE A 672 17.18 -16.17 22.82
N LEU A 673 15.91 -16.58 22.98
CA LEU A 673 14.84 -15.72 23.46
C LEU A 673 15.07 -15.29 24.91
N LYS A 674 15.41 -16.24 25.80
CA LYS A 674 15.68 -15.97 27.23
C LYS A 674 16.75 -14.90 27.43
N HIS A 675 17.71 -14.82 26.53
CA HIS A 675 18.86 -13.91 26.63
C HIS A 675 18.78 -12.68 25.73
N ASN A 676 17.60 -12.38 25.16
CA ASN A 676 17.37 -11.22 24.29
C ASN A 676 18.32 -11.17 23.08
N LEU A 677 18.72 -12.33 22.57
CA LEU A 677 19.66 -12.47 21.45
C LEU A 677 18.95 -12.41 20.09
N ILE A 678 17.89 -11.59 19.98
CA ILE A 678 17.09 -11.40 18.76
C ILE A 678 17.09 -9.93 18.34
N ASN A 679 16.97 -9.67 17.04
CA ASN A 679 16.91 -8.32 16.51
C ASN A 679 15.47 -7.76 16.56
N ALA A 680 14.99 -7.45 17.76
CA ALA A 680 13.65 -6.97 18.06
C ALA A 680 13.63 -5.51 18.59
N ASN A 681 12.44 -4.88 18.61
CA ASN A 681 12.25 -3.59 19.29
C ASN A 681 12.12 -3.79 20.81
N ARG A 682 12.29 -2.72 21.59
CA ARG A 682 12.23 -2.78 23.07
C ARG A 682 10.89 -3.33 23.59
N ILE A 683 9.79 -3.03 22.90
CA ILE A 683 8.43 -3.48 23.25
C ILE A 683 8.34 -5.01 23.16
N LEU A 684 8.74 -5.60 22.03
CA LEU A 684 8.69 -7.05 21.85
C LEU A 684 9.63 -7.78 22.81
N LEU A 685 10.80 -7.22 23.11
CA LEU A 685 11.71 -7.78 24.12
C LEU A 685 11.08 -7.77 25.53
N LYS A 686 10.42 -6.68 25.93
CA LYS A 686 9.67 -6.61 27.20
C LYS A 686 8.52 -7.62 27.23
N PHE A 687 7.78 -7.76 26.12
CA PHE A 687 6.71 -8.74 26.00
C PHE A 687 7.21 -10.18 26.15
N ILE A 688 8.31 -10.53 25.46
CA ILE A 688 8.93 -11.86 25.56
C ILE A 688 9.40 -12.13 27.00
N ALA A 689 10.03 -11.14 27.65
CA ALA A 689 10.49 -11.28 29.02
C ALA A 689 9.31 -11.52 30.00
N LYS A 690 8.23 -10.75 29.87
CA LYS A 690 7.03 -10.88 30.73
C LYS A 690 6.32 -12.23 30.53
N ASN A 691 6.29 -12.74 29.31
CA ASN A 691 5.54 -13.94 28.93
C ASN A 691 6.41 -15.19 28.67
N TYR A 692 7.66 -15.21 29.14
CA TYR A 692 8.61 -16.27 28.79
C TYR A 692 8.12 -17.68 29.18
N LYS A 693 7.48 -17.85 30.35
CA LYS A 693 6.92 -19.15 30.79
C LYS A 693 5.84 -19.67 29.82
N LEU A 694 4.96 -18.78 29.36
CA LEU A 694 3.92 -19.11 28.37
C LEU A 694 4.54 -19.47 27.01
N ILE A 695 5.54 -18.71 26.57
CA ILE A 695 6.27 -18.97 25.33
C ILE A 695 6.95 -20.35 25.35
N VAL A 696 7.51 -20.77 26.50
CA VAL A 696 8.10 -22.12 26.66
C VAL A 696 7.03 -23.20 26.48
N LYS A 697 5.86 -23.07 27.12
CA LYS A 697 4.75 -24.03 26.97
C LYS A 697 4.25 -24.12 25.52
N LEU A 698 4.15 -22.98 24.83
CA LEU A 698 3.65 -22.91 23.45
C LEU A 698 4.73 -23.17 22.37
N TYR A 699 6.01 -23.28 22.76
CA TYR A 699 7.11 -23.44 21.81
C TYR A 699 6.98 -24.62 20.82
N PRO A 700 6.42 -25.79 21.21
CA PRO A 700 6.21 -26.90 20.28
C PRO A 700 5.39 -26.53 19.03
N ILE A 701 4.45 -25.59 19.18
CA ILE A 701 3.61 -25.06 18.10
C ILE A 701 4.28 -23.84 17.48
N LEU A 702 4.74 -22.90 18.32
CA LEU A 702 5.29 -21.63 17.86
C LEU A 702 6.53 -21.80 16.97
N LYS A 703 7.35 -22.84 17.19
CA LYS A 703 8.59 -23.06 16.42
C LYS A 703 8.39 -23.06 14.91
N TYR A 704 7.22 -23.45 14.40
CA TYR A 704 6.94 -23.45 12.96
C TYR A 704 6.75 -22.04 12.36
N VAL A 705 6.51 -21.04 13.21
CA VAL A 705 6.25 -19.64 12.83
C VAL A 705 7.42 -18.72 13.21
N PHE A 706 8.57 -19.26 13.62
CA PHE A 706 9.77 -18.45 13.87
C PHE A 706 10.41 -18.00 12.56
N PRO A 707 10.95 -16.77 12.44
CA PRO A 707 11.53 -16.28 11.19
C PRO A 707 12.82 -17.00 10.77
N SER A 708 13.47 -17.67 11.71
CA SER A 708 14.72 -18.43 11.50
C SER A 708 14.92 -19.37 12.67
N TRP A 709 15.65 -20.46 12.43
CA TRP A 709 16.03 -21.40 13.47
C TRP A 709 17.53 -21.40 13.67
N ALA A 710 17.94 -21.59 14.92
CA ALA A 710 19.32 -21.90 15.27
C ALA A 710 19.38 -23.24 16.02
N PHE A 711 20.38 -24.04 15.66
CA PHE A 711 20.65 -25.35 16.20
C PHE A 711 22.09 -25.42 16.67
N LEU A 712 22.31 -26.17 17.73
CA LEU A 712 23.62 -26.63 18.14
C LEU A 712 23.66 -28.14 17.89
N VAL A 713 24.58 -28.58 17.04
CA VAL A 713 24.68 -29.99 16.66
C VAL A 713 26.05 -30.54 17.04
N LYS A 714 26.13 -31.83 17.36
CA LYS A 714 27.39 -32.55 17.61
C LYS A 714 27.34 -33.92 16.93
N LYS A 715 28.50 -34.50 16.64
CA LYS A 715 28.59 -35.86 16.09
C LYS A 715 27.81 -36.83 16.98
N SER A 716 26.91 -37.59 16.37
CA SER A 716 26.31 -38.77 16.98
C SER A 716 27.25 -39.92 16.65
N LEU A 717 28.11 -40.27 17.61
CA LEU A 717 28.79 -41.56 17.56
C LEU A 717 27.68 -42.59 17.78
N LYS A 718 27.37 -43.36 16.73
CA LYS A 718 26.58 -44.58 16.91
C LYS A 718 27.45 -45.61 17.58
#